data_AF-A0A1M7P9U9-F1
#
_entry.id   AF-A0A1M7P9U9-F1
#
_cell.length_a   1.000
_cell.length_b   1.000
_cell.length_c   1.000
_cell.angle_alpha   90.00
_cell.angle_beta   90.00
_cell.angle_gamma   90.00
#
_symmetry.space_group_name_H-M   'P 1'
#
loop_
_entity.id
_entity.type
_entity.pdbx_description
1 polymer ?
#
loop_
_entity_poly.entity_id
_entity_poly.type
_entity_poly.pdbx_seq_one_letter_code
_entity_poly.pdbx_strand_id
1 'polypeptide(L)'
;MNDYPFDPELLAELAGRLYDALPAMYRIADEPPTGRGELRALLTVLAVPPAVIRQSIAELHADLFIDTADDRMIPQLAAMVGTSLIFPDAPSNRRDVRGTVGWRRRKGTPAALAEMGVELTGAPVVLQEGWKRVLVTQDLDLLRPDRVMPDLRPPIVAEQATGPLDALAHTVDVRAISATTGRRHPRHLAHWLFPTVTFPLREGTAHERTGAGTDVRFSVDPLGARQAIRAGWTAESTDAYVDRIPPQHFAADPGRWFGRRPGGFTIRICGVPAALASTGVVGREPSVRVAGRQLCRGTARVTVLEQPSRGWRGPVRVELGLATVAGATAGSWQAGSFAAVAGVELDAAGATSTTTGNDPGGQRTPAVRLSLPDGASGRHFPGAVLELSADAPGGAAAVDDSALIAEGFLRGALHVRIPPLEVGGERLLLVALDGSLYEGATPMPRVAGALRLAPDALLSVGPGAAWPPSPVRAEPRLLSRVPSASGRGPAVLHGAAPIRRVGDDFADVAGSARCALAFAMQIDAPGTPDFRPFQRLAWSGGDPRSGTWTALDRAGRPVAAADEFPLVAAERDANPGRVALAVRFESSDPAATLCPGEVAWTGDDGQTVLIHLPQLDAAPRPPDDGWATEAVFAAASDAVRVGVDGSTWASRSTADRRASLGDVAPIAGAAALRRRRVHGRRLCAWDREDPSATPPRLLALTPPGHLDVDVEHGLFAFCADEPPQTWPDGVPPVPPSVTVDLEQGATMHIGALPAAREPVLDRRLARPTQLVSRSGVLHPDAPATWHTIPRHASLSAALAAIAAKWAGAPPGTALHEVVQFEDSATYPGEAPVWPPGPADATLSLTIQAAERERPTVLIDPLTGWGGTPAVYTRLALCGLALGGAGWGGTTLPPAREVTLDLCTVLHAENRLEFAGLPDGSAVTVNRCATAGLRLAGPGVLRIVDSIVDADSGPALEVPVGRAELERVSVGGEVTARVLEASEVIFDSKVTVTDRFSGCVRYSRATSTSTSTLPQVHRVTVDTPVRVVSRNRRDPAWWRLRADSDPALTRGAESGTEIGAFGTNQLSARLAGLAGRLDEFTPAGLVTGIIRID
;
A
#
# COMPACT_ATOMS: atom_id res chain seq x y z
N MET A 1 -0.13 49.23 -15.64
CA MET A 1 -1.22 48.89 -14.69
C MET A 1 -1.05 47.43 -14.23
N ASN A 2 0.19 46.98 -13.99
CA ASN A 2 0.57 45.56 -13.83
C ASN A 2 1.04 45.19 -12.41
N ASP A 3 0.95 46.11 -11.44
CA ASP A 3 1.63 45.97 -10.13
C ASP A 3 0.66 45.87 -8.93
N TYR A 4 -0.61 45.52 -9.16
CA TYR A 4 -1.50 45.13 -8.06
C TYR A 4 -2.01 43.70 -8.31
N PRO A 5 -1.64 42.72 -7.46
CA PRO A 5 -1.96 41.32 -7.71
C PRO A 5 -3.39 41.06 -7.26
N PHE A 6 -4.36 41.24 -8.17
CA PHE A 6 -5.72 40.78 -7.92
C PHE A 6 -5.94 39.40 -8.53
N ASP A 7 -6.78 38.59 -7.88
CA ASP A 7 -7.08 37.22 -8.29
C ASP A 7 -7.80 37.24 -9.68
N PRO A 8 -7.18 36.66 -10.72
CA PRO A 8 -7.76 36.64 -12.06
C PRO A 8 -9.05 35.81 -12.14
N GLU A 9 -9.24 34.82 -11.28
CA GLU A 9 -10.48 34.03 -11.24
C GLU A 9 -11.63 34.86 -10.70
N LEU A 10 -11.40 35.61 -9.62
CA LEU A 10 -12.38 36.55 -9.07
C LEU A 10 -12.74 37.64 -10.09
N LEU A 11 -11.77 38.14 -10.86
CA LEU A 11 -12.03 39.08 -11.96
C LEU A 11 -12.91 38.44 -13.03
N ALA A 12 -12.58 37.23 -13.48
CA ALA A 12 -13.34 36.52 -14.51
C ALA A 12 -14.77 36.21 -14.05
N GLU A 13 -14.94 35.82 -12.79
CA GLU A 13 -16.25 35.59 -12.18
C GLU A 13 -17.09 36.87 -12.15
N LEU A 14 -16.52 37.98 -11.69
CA LEU A 14 -17.22 39.27 -11.64
C LEU A 14 -17.53 39.79 -13.04
N ALA A 15 -16.60 39.66 -13.98
CA ALA A 15 -16.82 40.01 -15.38
C ALA A 15 -17.95 39.17 -15.99
N GLY A 16 -17.99 37.86 -15.69
CA GLY A 16 -19.08 36.96 -16.09
C GLY A 16 -20.42 37.39 -15.49
N ARG A 17 -20.48 37.65 -14.19
CA ARG A 17 -21.69 38.14 -13.51
C ARG A 17 -22.19 39.47 -14.07
N LEU A 18 -21.28 40.40 -14.39
CA LEU A 18 -21.63 41.67 -15.03
C LEU A 18 -22.16 41.46 -16.45
N TYR A 19 -21.57 40.53 -17.20
CA TYR A 19 -22.04 40.16 -18.54
C TYR A 19 -23.42 39.50 -18.49
N ASP A 20 -23.64 38.55 -17.59
CA ASP A 20 -24.91 37.85 -17.39
C ASP A 20 -26.02 38.77 -16.89
N ALA A 21 -25.67 39.83 -16.16
CA ALA A 21 -26.61 40.87 -15.74
C ALA A 21 -27.11 41.71 -16.94
N LEU A 22 -26.47 41.67 -18.11
CA LEU A 22 -26.97 42.35 -19.30
C LEU A 22 -28.19 41.60 -19.90
N PRO A 23 -29.20 42.35 -20.36
CA PRO A 23 -30.32 41.77 -21.11
C PRO A 23 -29.84 40.91 -22.30
N ALA A 24 -30.51 39.78 -22.53
CA ALA A 24 -30.13 38.81 -23.56
C ALA A 24 -29.98 39.41 -24.97
N MET A 25 -30.73 40.48 -25.29
CA MET A 25 -30.62 41.18 -26.57
C MET A 25 -29.21 41.73 -26.86
N TYR A 26 -28.46 42.13 -25.83
CA TYR A 26 -27.10 42.65 -25.99
C TYR A 26 -26.05 41.53 -26.02
N ARG A 27 -26.29 40.43 -25.29
CA ARG A 27 -25.39 39.27 -25.27
C ARG A 27 -25.38 38.51 -26.59
N ILE A 28 -26.57 38.28 -27.17
CA ILE A 28 -26.71 37.58 -28.46
C ILE A 28 -25.98 38.33 -29.60
N ALA A 29 -25.99 39.67 -29.56
CA ALA A 29 -25.31 40.49 -30.56
C ALA A 29 -23.78 40.54 -30.39
N ASP A 30 -23.28 40.32 -29.18
CA ASP A 30 -21.85 40.35 -28.85
C ASP A 30 -21.18 38.97 -28.99
N GLU A 31 -21.94 37.87 -28.85
CA GLU A 31 -21.45 36.50 -28.98
C GLU A 31 -21.08 36.09 -30.43
N PRO A 32 -19.98 35.34 -30.64
CA PRO A 32 -19.61 34.80 -31.95
C PRO A 32 -20.65 33.78 -32.47
N PRO A 33 -20.92 33.72 -33.78
CA PRO A 33 -20.18 34.37 -34.88
C PRO A 33 -20.70 35.77 -35.27
N THR A 34 -21.75 36.26 -34.61
CA THR A 34 -22.41 37.54 -34.92
C THR A 34 -21.65 38.76 -34.40
N GLY A 35 -21.03 38.66 -33.22
CA GLY A 35 -20.25 39.72 -32.59
C GLY A 35 -18.76 39.41 -32.44
N ARG A 36 -18.00 40.41 -31.97
CA ARG A 36 -16.54 40.32 -31.71
C ARG A 36 -16.18 40.15 -30.23
N GLY A 37 -17.16 40.10 -29.31
CA GLY A 37 -16.91 40.04 -27.87
C GLY A 37 -16.38 41.34 -27.24
N GLU A 38 -16.55 42.48 -27.91
CA GLU A 38 -16.03 43.78 -27.47
C GLU A 38 -16.72 44.27 -26.18
N LEU A 39 -18.02 43.99 -26.03
CA LEU A 39 -18.77 44.36 -24.82
C LEU A 39 -18.31 43.53 -23.62
N ARG A 40 -18.08 42.22 -23.82
CA ARG A 40 -17.49 41.35 -22.80
C ARG A 40 -16.09 41.81 -22.39
N ALA A 41 -15.27 42.25 -23.35
CA ALA A 41 -13.94 42.79 -23.05
C ALA A 41 -14.01 44.10 -22.25
N LEU A 42 -14.92 45.03 -22.61
CA LEU A 42 -15.14 46.26 -21.86
C LEU A 42 -15.60 46.00 -20.41
N LEU A 43 -16.58 45.09 -20.24
CA LEU A 43 -17.05 44.71 -18.91
C LEU A 43 -15.97 44.03 -18.07
N THR A 44 -15.07 43.28 -18.70
CA THR A 44 -13.90 42.71 -18.01
C THR A 44 -12.99 43.80 -17.46
N VAL A 45 -12.77 44.89 -18.20
CA VAL A 45 -11.99 46.05 -17.70
C VAL A 45 -12.72 46.78 -16.58
N LEU A 46 -14.05 46.97 -16.71
CA LEU A 46 -14.88 47.60 -15.67
C LEU A 46 -15.03 46.75 -14.40
N ALA A 47 -14.82 45.44 -14.50
CA ALA A 47 -14.82 44.52 -13.35
C ALA A 47 -13.58 44.67 -12.46
N VAL A 48 -12.51 45.32 -12.92
CA VAL A 48 -11.25 45.43 -12.16
C VAL A 48 -11.41 46.17 -10.82
N PRO A 49 -11.96 47.40 -10.74
CA PRO A 49 -12.15 48.07 -9.45
C PRO A 49 -13.01 47.31 -8.43
N PRO A 50 -14.19 46.76 -8.79
CA PRO A 50 -14.97 45.97 -7.83
C PRO A 50 -14.29 44.65 -7.45
N ALA A 51 -13.48 44.03 -8.32
CA ALA A 51 -12.67 42.87 -7.98
C ALA A 51 -11.63 43.18 -6.92
N VAL A 52 -10.89 44.29 -7.08
CA VAL A 52 -9.90 44.75 -6.08
C VAL A 52 -10.54 45.01 -4.73
N ILE A 53 -11.71 45.68 -4.70
CA ILE A 53 -12.44 45.94 -3.45
C ILE A 53 -12.93 44.64 -2.82
N ARG A 54 -13.52 43.73 -3.62
CA ARG A 54 -13.99 42.41 -3.16
C ARG A 54 -12.86 41.60 -2.54
N GLN A 55 -11.71 41.55 -3.20
CA GLN A 55 -10.52 40.87 -2.70
C GLN A 55 -10.01 41.50 -1.42
N SER A 56 -9.89 42.83 -1.35
CA SER A 56 -9.46 43.51 -0.13
C SER A 56 -10.39 43.23 1.05
N ILE A 57 -11.71 43.17 0.84
CA ILE A 57 -12.67 42.77 1.89
C ILE A 57 -12.45 41.32 2.31
N ALA A 58 -12.21 40.41 1.35
CA ALA A 58 -11.94 39.00 1.64
C ALA A 58 -10.64 38.83 2.44
N GLU A 59 -9.57 39.53 2.06
CA GLU A 59 -8.28 39.56 2.77
C GLU A 59 -8.44 40.13 4.19
N LEU A 60 -9.12 41.27 4.35
CA LEU A 60 -9.38 41.86 5.67
C LEU A 60 -10.25 40.96 6.56
N HIS A 61 -11.20 40.23 5.99
CA HIS A 61 -11.98 39.24 6.72
C HIS A 61 -11.12 38.02 7.10
N ALA A 62 -10.25 37.56 6.19
CA ALA A 62 -9.31 36.47 6.44
C ALA A 62 -8.32 36.84 7.57
N ASP A 63 -7.88 38.10 7.65
CA ASP A 63 -7.01 38.67 8.68
C ASP A 63 -7.60 38.60 10.11
N LEU A 64 -8.91 38.35 10.25
CA LEU A 64 -9.57 38.16 11.55
C LEU A 64 -9.34 36.77 12.17
N PHE A 65 -8.92 35.77 11.37
CA PHE A 65 -8.80 34.38 11.81
C PHE A 65 -7.37 33.89 11.68
N ILE A 66 -6.83 33.26 12.73
CA ILE A 66 -5.42 32.83 12.76
C ILE A 66 -5.04 31.83 11.64
N ASP A 67 -5.99 31.03 11.18
CA ASP A 67 -5.74 30.04 10.12
C ASP A 67 -5.64 30.67 8.73
N THR A 68 -6.27 31.83 8.51
CA THR A 68 -6.37 32.47 7.18
C THR A 68 -5.71 33.84 7.10
N ALA A 69 -5.35 34.44 8.23
CA ALA A 69 -4.78 35.78 8.28
C ALA A 69 -3.47 35.86 7.50
N ASP A 70 -3.02 37.04 7.12
CA ASP A 70 -1.66 37.25 6.63
C ASP A 70 -0.62 37.13 7.76
N ASP A 71 0.62 36.74 7.43
CA ASP A 71 1.69 36.53 8.42
C ASP A 71 1.97 37.81 9.25
N ARG A 72 1.76 39.00 8.66
CA ARG A 72 1.93 40.29 9.35
C ARG A 72 0.91 40.53 10.47
N MET A 73 -0.23 39.83 10.45
CA MET A 73 -1.31 40.00 11.43
C MET A 73 -1.16 39.10 12.65
N ILE A 74 -0.33 38.05 12.56
CA ILE A 74 -0.08 37.11 13.66
C ILE A 74 0.31 37.81 14.97
N PRO A 75 1.22 38.81 15.00
CA PRO A 75 1.60 39.47 16.26
C PRO A 75 0.43 40.18 16.95
N GLN A 76 -0.51 40.72 16.18
CA GLN A 76 -1.68 41.42 16.71
C GLN A 76 -2.66 40.43 17.31
N LEU A 77 -2.94 39.33 16.60
CA LEU A 77 -3.76 38.23 17.11
C LEU A 77 -3.15 37.59 18.36
N ALA A 78 -1.83 37.40 18.37
CA ALA A 78 -1.09 36.87 19.52
C ALA A 78 -1.22 37.80 20.74
N ALA A 79 -1.11 39.11 20.57
CA ALA A 79 -1.30 40.08 21.64
C ALA A 79 -2.73 40.03 22.22
N MET A 80 -3.75 39.84 21.38
CA MET A 80 -5.15 39.71 21.85
C MET A 80 -5.37 38.49 22.74
N VAL A 81 -4.71 37.37 22.46
CA VAL A 81 -4.78 36.17 23.32
C VAL A 81 -3.70 36.15 24.42
N GLY A 82 -2.84 37.16 24.47
CA GLY A 82 -1.75 37.28 25.45
C GLY A 82 -0.65 36.22 25.26
N THR A 83 -0.28 35.92 24.03
CA THR A 83 0.78 34.95 23.67
C THR A 83 1.98 35.69 23.08
N SER A 84 3.18 35.42 23.59
CA SER A 84 4.43 35.94 23.02
C SER A 84 4.87 35.09 21.82
N LEU A 85 5.31 35.69 20.72
CA LEU A 85 5.85 34.91 19.61
C LEU A 85 7.28 34.48 19.93
N ILE A 86 7.53 33.17 19.98
CA ILE A 86 8.83 32.57 20.32
C ILE A 86 9.41 31.72 19.19
N PHE A 87 8.62 31.41 18.16
CA PHE A 87 9.07 30.64 17.02
C PHE A 87 9.62 31.56 15.93
N PRO A 88 10.63 31.11 15.17
CA PRO A 88 11.21 31.89 14.08
C PRO A 88 10.28 32.02 12.86
N ASP A 89 9.40 31.04 12.62
CA ASP A 89 8.54 30.99 11.44
C ASP A 89 7.07 31.30 11.77
N ALA A 90 6.40 31.98 10.82
CA ALA A 90 5.00 32.34 10.94
C ALA A 90 4.06 31.12 11.08
N PRO A 91 4.22 30.00 10.32
CA PRO A 91 3.39 28.81 10.49
C PRO A 91 3.43 28.21 11.92
N SER A 92 4.61 28.11 12.55
CA SER A 92 4.71 27.62 13.94
C SER A 92 4.07 28.59 14.93
N ASN A 93 4.25 29.90 14.74
CA ASN A 93 3.57 30.91 15.55
C ASN A 93 2.04 30.86 15.40
N ARG A 94 1.51 30.58 14.21
CA ARG A 94 0.06 30.37 14.01
C ARG A 94 -0.46 29.20 14.83
N ARG A 95 0.25 28.06 14.82
CA ARG A 95 -0.13 26.88 15.61
C ARG A 95 -0.13 27.19 17.12
N ASP A 96 0.89 27.90 17.61
CA ASP A 96 0.97 28.33 19.01
C ASP A 96 -0.20 29.24 19.42
N VAL A 97 -0.47 30.29 18.64
CA VAL A 97 -1.56 31.25 18.89
C VAL A 97 -2.92 30.55 18.86
N ARG A 98 -3.14 29.66 17.88
CA ARG A 98 -4.37 28.87 17.74
C ARG A 98 -4.62 27.98 18.97
N GLY A 99 -3.60 27.23 19.41
CA GLY A 99 -3.72 26.28 20.51
C GLY A 99 -3.81 26.94 21.90
N THR A 100 -3.26 28.15 22.06
CA THR A 100 -3.04 28.78 23.38
C THR A 100 -4.29 28.79 24.27
N VAL A 101 -5.45 29.22 23.76
CA VAL A 101 -6.69 29.32 24.56
C VAL A 101 -7.13 27.93 25.04
N GLY A 102 -7.06 26.92 24.17
CA GLY A 102 -7.41 25.54 24.48
C GLY A 102 -6.47 24.92 25.53
N TRP A 103 -5.17 25.17 25.42
CA TRP A 103 -4.19 24.68 26.38
C TRP A 103 -4.31 25.38 27.73
N ARG A 104 -4.63 26.68 27.78
CA ARG A 104 -4.82 27.40 29.06
C ARG A 104 -6.01 26.87 29.85
N ARG A 105 -7.10 26.50 29.16
CA ARG A 105 -8.27 25.87 29.79
C ARG A 105 -7.98 24.48 30.36
N ARG A 106 -7.00 23.77 29.78
CA ARG A 106 -6.60 22.41 30.16
C ARG A 106 -5.18 22.37 30.74
N LYS A 107 -4.71 23.49 31.29
CA LYS A 107 -3.33 23.66 31.76
C LYS A 107 -2.99 22.60 32.80
N GLY A 108 -1.82 21.98 32.64
CA GLY A 108 -1.34 20.95 33.54
C GLY A 108 -1.91 19.54 33.32
N THR A 109 -2.78 19.34 32.32
CA THR A 109 -3.26 17.99 31.97
C THR A 109 -2.27 17.28 31.03
N PRO A 110 -2.06 15.96 31.17
CA PRO A 110 -1.19 15.20 30.26
C PRO A 110 -1.61 15.32 28.79
N ALA A 111 -2.93 15.31 28.53
CA ALA A 111 -3.46 15.44 27.17
C ALA A 111 -3.07 16.79 26.53
N ALA A 112 -3.19 17.90 27.26
CA ALA A 112 -2.80 19.21 26.72
C ALA A 112 -1.29 19.34 26.47
N LEU A 113 -0.45 18.78 27.34
CA LEU A 113 1.01 18.79 27.16
C LEU A 113 1.45 17.93 25.97
N ALA A 114 0.82 16.75 25.78
CA ALA A 114 1.07 15.90 24.62
C ALA A 114 0.61 16.56 23.31
N GLU A 115 -0.60 17.12 23.28
CA GLU A 115 -1.16 17.86 22.14
C GLU A 115 -0.27 19.04 21.75
N MET A 116 0.17 19.84 22.72
CA MET A 116 1.11 20.93 22.52
C MET A 116 2.44 20.45 21.91
N GLY A 117 2.97 19.33 22.39
CA GLY A 117 4.14 18.69 21.82
C GLY A 117 3.97 18.38 20.33
N VAL A 118 2.82 17.78 19.96
CA VAL A 118 2.50 17.44 18.57
C VAL A 118 2.32 18.69 17.70
N GLU A 119 1.49 19.64 18.13
CA GLU A 119 1.15 20.82 17.31
C GLU A 119 2.34 21.75 17.09
N LEU A 120 3.15 22.02 18.12
CA LEU A 120 4.26 22.97 18.01
C LEU A 120 5.44 22.40 17.22
N THR A 121 5.67 21.09 17.31
CA THR A 121 6.81 20.46 16.62
C THR A 121 6.47 19.93 15.24
N GLY A 122 5.19 19.65 14.98
CA GLY A 122 4.73 18.97 13.76
C GLY A 122 5.14 17.50 13.71
N ALA A 123 5.51 16.91 14.85
CA ALA A 123 5.99 15.54 14.98
C ALA A 123 5.18 14.77 16.04
N PRO A 124 5.05 13.44 15.93
CA PRO A 124 4.41 12.63 16.95
C PRO A 124 5.13 12.76 18.30
N VAL A 125 4.36 12.95 19.38
CA VAL A 125 4.86 13.02 20.74
C VAL A 125 4.07 12.08 21.65
N VAL A 126 4.78 11.19 22.34
CA VAL A 126 4.21 10.33 23.38
C VAL A 126 4.62 10.86 24.76
N LEU A 127 3.65 11.32 25.53
CA LEU A 127 3.87 11.74 26.91
C LEU A 127 3.82 10.55 27.86
N GLN A 128 4.82 10.43 28.73
CA GLN A 128 4.84 9.47 29.82
C GLN A 128 4.92 10.17 31.18
N GLU A 129 4.05 9.73 32.08
CA GLU A 129 4.02 10.20 33.46
C GLU A 129 4.87 9.28 34.35
N GLY A 130 5.95 9.81 34.94
CA GLY A 130 6.90 9.01 35.70
C GLY A 130 6.30 8.34 36.94
N TRP A 131 5.31 8.95 37.60
CA TRP A 131 4.63 8.36 38.77
C TRP A 131 3.84 7.08 38.43
N LYS A 132 3.48 6.85 37.16
CA LYS A 132 2.84 5.59 36.69
C LYS A 132 3.87 4.47 36.44
N ARG A 133 5.15 4.80 36.40
CA ARG A 133 6.27 3.87 36.10
C ARG A 133 7.13 3.53 37.30
N VAL A 134 6.74 3.97 38.49
CA VAL A 134 7.47 3.75 39.73
C VAL A 134 6.76 2.69 40.56
N LEU A 135 7.54 1.74 41.07
CA LEU A 135 7.13 0.73 42.05
C LEU A 135 6.74 1.41 43.37
N VAL A 136 5.61 1.00 43.95
CA VAL A 136 5.15 1.51 45.24
C VAL A 136 4.77 0.38 46.20
N THR A 137 5.12 0.54 47.47
CA THR A 137 4.56 -0.30 48.54
C THR A 137 3.07 -0.02 48.64
N GLN A 138 2.27 -1.08 48.58
CA GLN A 138 0.82 -0.97 48.46
C GLN A 138 0.18 -0.60 49.80
N ASP A 139 -0.72 0.37 49.76
CA ASP A 139 -1.66 0.61 50.86
C ASP A 139 -2.83 -0.39 50.73
N LEU A 140 -3.25 -1.01 51.83
CA LEU A 140 -4.36 -1.96 51.81
C LEU A 140 -5.70 -1.28 51.51
N ASP A 141 -5.83 0.02 51.80
CA ASP A 141 -7.02 0.81 51.50
C ASP A 141 -7.06 1.28 50.03
N LEU A 142 -5.92 1.25 49.31
CA LEU A 142 -5.83 1.67 47.91
C LEU A 142 -4.82 0.82 47.12
N LEU A 143 -5.25 -0.41 46.78
CA LEU A 143 -4.47 -1.32 45.94
C LEU A 143 -4.35 -0.82 44.50
N ARG A 144 -3.11 -0.79 44.00
CA ARG A 144 -2.71 -0.43 42.64
C ARG A 144 -1.91 -1.59 42.02
N PRO A 145 -2.62 -2.61 41.49
CA PRO A 145 -1.99 -3.85 41.03
C PRO A 145 -1.03 -3.65 39.84
N ASP A 146 -1.13 -2.51 39.15
CA ASP A 146 -0.25 -2.11 38.05
C ASP A 146 1.16 -1.68 38.48
N ARG A 147 1.44 -1.51 39.78
CA ARG A 147 2.69 -0.89 40.28
C ARG A 147 3.41 -1.69 41.36
N VAL A 148 3.29 -3.02 41.29
CA VAL A 148 3.82 -3.93 42.30
C VAL A 148 5.09 -4.60 41.84
N MET A 149 5.01 -5.53 40.89
CA MET A 149 6.14 -6.24 40.29
C MET A 149 5.81 -6.46 38.81
N PRO A 150 6.78 -6.30 37.89
CA PRO A 150 6.55 -6.52 36.47
C PRO A 150 6.25 -8.00 36.18
N ASP A 151 5.22 -8.29 35.39
CA ASP A 151 4.97 -9.63 34.87
C ASP A 151 5.92 -9.91 33.69
N LEU A 152 6.80 -10.90 33.84
CA LEU A 152 7.80 -11.27 32.81
C LEU A 152 7.31 -12.37 31.86
N ARG A 153 6.08 -12.88 32.04
CA ARG A 153 5.52 -13.95 31.20
C ARG A 153 5.14 -13.49 29.79
N PRO A 154 4.59 -12.28 29.58
CA PRO A 154 4.24 -11.84 28.23
C PRO A 154 5.47 -11.74 27.33
N PRO A 155 5.36 -12.10 26.04
CA PRO A 155 6.50 -12.02 25.13
C PRO A 155 6.93 -10.58 24.82
N ILE A 156 6.06 -9.59 25.03
CA ILE A 156 6.29 -8.16 24.74
C ILE A 156 7.13 -7.43 25.81
N VAL A 157 7.49 -8.11 26.89
CA VAL A 157 8.12 -7.47 28.07
C VAL A 157 9.44 -6.78 27.74
N ALA A 158 10.23 -7.32 26.81
CA ALA A 158 11.50 -6.71 26.43
C ALA A 158 11.31 -5.35 25.74
N GLU A 159 10.27 -5.22 24.91
CA GLU A 159 9.91 -3.97 24.24
C GLU A 159 9.22 -2.96 25.18
N GLN A 160 8.60 -3.45 26.26
CA GLN A 160 7.95 -2.64 27.30
C GLN A 160 8.88 -2.19 28.43
N ALA A 161 10.18 -2.49 28.37
CA ALA A 161 11.10 -2.17 29.46
C ALA A 161 11.66 -0.74 29.43
N THR A 162 11.65 -0.09 28.26
CA THR A 162 12.21 1.27 28.09
C THR A 162 11.49 2.02 26.97
N GLY A 163 11.75 3.32 26.85
CA GLY A 163 11.25 4.10 25.72
C GLY A 163 9.76 4.47 25.81
N PRO A 164 9.14 4.84 24.69
CA PRO A 164 7.75 5.31 24.64
C PRO A 164 6.72 4.22 24.96
N LEU A 165 7.08 2.95 24.79
CA LEU A 165 6.25 1.79 25.15
C LEU A 165 6.49 1.28 26.57
N ASP A 166 7.35 1.93 27.36
CA ASP A 166 7.67 1.52 28.72
C ASP A 166 6.37 1.38 29.54
N ALA A 167 6.05 0.14 29.88
CA ALA A 167 4.86 -0.23 30.65
C ALA A 167 5.21 -0.88 31.98
N LEU A 168 6.48 -1.20 32.21
CA LEU A 168 6.95 -1.85 33.43
C LEU A 168 7.06 -0.83 34.58
N ALA A 169 6.97 -1.35 35.80
CA ALA A 169 7.25 -0.58 37.00
C ALA A 169 8.73 -0.69 37.38
N HIS A 170 9.35 0.44 37.68
CA HIS A 170 10.78 0.61 37.94
C HIS A 170 11.05 1.17 39.33
N THR A 171 12.29 1.03 39.81
CA THR A 171 12.77 1.78 40.98
C THR A 171 12.91 3.26 40.65
N VAL A 172 12.74 4.12 41.66
CA VAL A 172 12.90 5.58 41.49
C VAL A 172 14.32 5.94 41.07
N ASP A 173 14.45 6.74 40.01
CA ASP A 173 15.69 7.37 39.57
C ASP A 173 15.59 8.90 39.77
N VAL A 174 16.34 9.43 40.74
CA VAL A 174 16.27 10.84 41.17
C VAL A 174 17.00 11.82 40.25
N ARG A 175 17.72 11.33 39.23
CA ARG A 175 18.51 12.21 38.35
C ARG A 175 17.60 12.91 37.33
N ALA A 176 17.96 14.10 36.86
CA ALA A 176 17.15 14.90 35.92
C ALA A 176 16.93 14.24 34.55
N ILE A 177 15.82 14.53 33.85
CA ILE A 177 15.56 14.01 32.50
C ILE A 177 16.70 14.39 31.55
N SER A 178 17.22 13.45 30.75
CA SER A 178 18.26 13.72 29.75
C SER A 178 17.71 13.65 28.33
N ALA A 179 18.47 14.12 27.35
CA ALA A 179 18.11 14.08 25.93
C ALA A 179 17.85 12.66 25.38
N THR A 180 18.30 11.62 26.08
CA THR A 180 18.23 10.21 25.67
C THR A 180 17.50 9.32 26.66
N THR A 181 17.23 9.79 27.88
CA THR A 181 16.62 8.98 28.94
C THR A 181 15.56 9.76 29.69
N GLY A 182 14.34 9.21 29.73
CA GLY A 182 13.22 9.83 30.45
C GLY A 182 13.38 9.86 31.96
N ARG A 183 14.14 8.89 32.52
CA ARG A 183 14.37 8.65 33.97
C ARG A 183 13.09 8.54 34.80
N ARG A 184 12.98 7.51 35.64
CA ARG A 184 11.71 7.14 36.28
C ARG A 184 11.58 7.79 37.65
N HIS A 185 10.98 8.98 37.69
CA HIS A 185 10.73 9.72 38.93
C HIS A 185 9.26 10.17 39.00
N PRO A 186 8.61 10.19 40.18
CA PRO A 186 7.22 10.62 40.30
C PRO A 186 6.93 12.03 39.80
N ARG A 187 7.93 12.92 39.83
CA ARG A 187 7.82 14.30 39.34
C ARG A 187 8.09 14.48 37.85
N HIS A 188 8.54 13.45 37.13
CA HIS A 188 8.93 13.58 35.72
C HIS A 188 7.76 13.40 34.76
N LEU A 189 7.74 14.25 33.74
CA LEU A 189 6.89 14.17 32.57
C LEU A 189 7.77 14.12 31.32
N ALA A 190 7.92 12.94 30.74
CA ALA A 190 8.81 12.68 29.61
C ALA A 190 8.04 12.76 28.28
N HIS A 191 8.42 13.68 27.40
CA HIS A 191 7.86 13.82 26.05
C HIS A 191 8.79 13.10 25.06
N TRP A 192 8.38 11.94 24.58
CA TRP A 192 9.09 11.18 23.56
C TRP A 192 8.69 11.67 22.18
N LEU A 193 9.56 12.43 21.54
CA LEU A 193 9.32 13.05 20.24
C LEU A 193 9.97 12.24 19.12
N PHE A 194 9.22 12.01 18.05
CA PHE A 194 9.67 11.29 16.86
C PHE A 194 9.86 12.25 15.70
N PRO A 195 11.10 12.62 15.31
CA PRO A 195 11.31 13.60 14.24
C PRO A 195 11.08 13.02 12.83
N THR A 196 10.91 11.71 12.71
CA THR A 196 10.65 11.05 11.44
C THR A 196 9.19 11.27 11.05
N VAL A 197 8.98 11.84 9.85
CA VAL A 197 7.69 11.96 9.20
C VAL A 197 7.49 10.72 8.32
N THR A 198 6.27 10.18 8.29
CA THR A 198 5.93 9.05 7.43
C THR A 198 5.10 9.48 6.23
N PHE A 199 5.34 8.82 5.10
CA PHE A 199 4.66 9.05 3.83
C PHE A 199 4.08 7.72 3.32
N PRO A 200 2.77 7.65 3.03
CA PRO A 200 2.16 6.40 2.62
C PRO A 200 2.59 6.02 1.20
N LEU A 201 3.33 4.93 1.07
CA LEU A 201 3.63 4.26 -0.20
C LEU A 201 2.52 3.26 -0.50
N ARG A 202 1.90 3.35 -1.67
CA ARG A 202 0.82 2.45 -2.11
C ARG A 202 1.32 1.57 -3.25
N GLU A 203 0.96 0.29 -3.20
CA GLU A 203 1.33 -0.72 -4.19
C GLU A 203 2.81 -0.72 -4.63
N GLY A 204 3.73 -0.45 -3.70
CA GLY A 204 5.17 -0.56 -3.97
C GLY A 204 5.53 -1.98 -4.40
N THR A 205 6.46 -2.12 -5.35
CA THR A 205 6.90 -3.45 -5.83
C THR A 205 7.75 -4.15 -4.78
N ALA A 206 7.31 -5.33 -4.32
CA ALA A 206 8.13 -6.18 -3.46
C ALA A 206 9.25 -6.84 -4.27
N HIS A 207 10.44 -6.97 -3.68
CA HIS A 207 11.56 -7.63 -4.33
C HIS A 207 11.55 -9.13 -4.02
N GLU A 208 11.52 -9.96 -5.05
CA GLU A 208 11.57 -11.41 -4.90
C GLU A 208 12.97 -11.88 -4.52
N ARG A 209 13.04 -12.76 -3.52
CA ARG A 209 14.26 -13.37 -2.97
C ARG A 209 14.19 -14.89 -2.91
N THR A 210 13.25 -15.48 -3.64
CA THR A 210 12.99 -16.92 -3.64
C THR A 210 14.24 -17.69 -4.06
N GLY A 211 14.69 -18.62 -3.22
CA GLY A 211 15.78 -19.55 -3.53
C GLY A 211 15.23 -20.92 -3.92
N ALA A 212 16.05 -21.72 -4.62
CA ALA A 212 15.67 -23.09 -4.98
C ALA A 212 15.44 -23.95 -3.72
N GLY A 213 14.29 -24.63 -3.65
CA GLY A 213 13.92 -25.51 -2.52
C GLY A 213 13.60 -24.76 -1.22
N THR A 214 13.26 -23.47 -1.30
CA THR A 214 12.89 -22.64 -0.16
C THR A 214 11.44 -22.15 -0.26
N ASP A 215 10.94 -21.49 0.80
CA ASP A 215 9.70 -20.72 0.75
C ASP A 215 9.70 -19.66 -0.38
N VAL A 216 8.53 -19.16 -0.76
CA VAL A 216 8.44 -18.00 -1.67
C VAL A 216 8.74 -16.75 -0.87
N ARG A 217 9.93 -16.16 -1.07
CA ARG A 217 10.52 -15.13 -0.19
C ARG A 217 10.50 -13.76 -0.84
N PHE A 218 10.21 -12.74 -0.06
CA PHE A 218 10.20 -11.35 -0.51
C PHE A 218 10.82 -10.41 0.53
N SER A 219 11.31 -9.26 0.05
CA SER A 219 11.51 -8.07 0.88
C SER A 219 10.59 -6.95 0.44
N VAL A 220 10.19 -6.14 1.41
CA VAL A 220 9.35 -4.96 1.19
C VAL A 220 10.09 -3.84 0.43
N ASP A 221 11.41 -3.76 0.60
CA ASP A 221 12.24 -2.80 -0.14
C ASP A 221 12.46 -3.29 -1.59
N PRO A 222 12.27 -2.41 -2.59
CA PRO A 222 12.38 -2.79 -4.01
C PRO A 222 13.79 -3.20 -4.45
N LEU A 223 14.83 -2.87 -3.68
CA LEU A 223 16.23 -3.22 -3.97
C LEU A 223 16.69 -4.48 -3.23
N GLY A 224 15.79 -5.19 -2.54
CA GLY A 224 16.20 -6.32 -1.72
C GLY A 224 16.82 -5.90 -0.39
N ALA A 225 16.70 -4.65 0.06
CA ALA A 225 17.30 -4.22 1.32
C ALA A 225 16.52 -4.74 2.54
N ARG A 226 17.23 -4.91 3.67
CA ARG A 226 16.57 -5.07 4.97
C ARG A 226 16.19 -3.68 5.50
N GLN A 227 14.92 -3.47 5.80
CA GLN A 227 14.43 -2.21 6.36
C GLN A 227 13.27 -2.49 7.31
N ALA A 228 13.30 -1.88 8.50
CA ALA A 228 12.20 -2.00 9.45
C ALA A 228 10.93 -1.37 8.87
N ILE A 229 9.81 -2.09 9.01
CA ILE A 229 8.48 -1.59 8.66
C ILE A 229 8.05 -0.55 9.70
N ARG A 230 7.50 0.55 9.21
CA ARG A 230 7.10 1.69 10.04
C ARG A 230 5.60 1.76 10.19
N ALA A 231 5.17 2.38 11.29
CA ALA A 231 3.78 2.72 11.51
C ALA A 231 3.60 4.22 11.30
N GLY A 232 2.52 4.59 10.64
CA GLY A 232 2.14 5.97 10.41
C GLY A 232 1.40 6.50 11.63
N TRP A 233 1.59 7.79 11.91
CA TRP A 233 0.89 8.44 13.01
C TRP A 233 -0.50 8.87 12.58
N THR A 234 -1.49 8.58 13.42
CA THR A 234 -2.88 9.04 13.24
C THR A 234 -3.34 9.71 14.52
N ALA A 235 -3.92 10.91 14.40
CA ALA A 235 -4.40 11.65 15.57
C ALA A 235 -5.53 10.92 16.33
N GLU A 236 -6.21 9.98 15.67
CA GLU A 236 -7.26 9.14 16.23
C GLU A 236 -6.75 7.94 17.03
N SER A 237 -5.45 7.62 16.95
CA SER A 237 -4.87 6.48 17.68
C SER A 237 -4.86 6.76 19.19
N THR A 238 -5.56 5.92 19.94
CA THR A 238 -5.48 5.90 21.41
C THR A 238 -4.21 5.25 21.95
N ASP A 239 -3.53 4.45 21.12
CA ASP A 239 -2.33 3.73 21.52
C ASP A 239 -1.08 4.62 21.48
N ALA A 240 -0.11 4.30 22.33
CA ALA A 240 1.21 4.92 22.26
C ALA A 240 1.85 4.68 20.88
N TYR A 241 2.19 5.78 20.21
CA TYR A 241 2.80 5.77 18.89
C TYR A 241 4.25 5.23 18.95
N VAL A 242 4.61 4.50 17.90
CA VAL A 242 5.98 4.06 17.62
C VAL A 242 6.24 4.19 16.13
N ASP A 243 7.39 4.74 15.78
CA ASP A 243 7.79 4.94 14.40
C ASP A 243 8.13 3.60 13.70
N ARG A 244 8.85 2.70 14.37
CA ARG A 244 9.14 1.33 13.89
C ARG A 244 8.24 0.32 14.59
N ILE A 245 7.65 -0.61 13.83
CA ILE A 245 6.77 -1.64 14.39
C ILE A 245 7.61 -2.61 15.23
N PRO A 246 7.34 -2.74 16.55
CA PRO A 246 8.11 -3.63 17.40
C PRO A 246 7.72 -5.10 17.15
N PRO A 247 8.67 -6.01 16.92
CA PRO A 247 8.39 -7.38 16.49
C PRO A 247 7.61 -8.24 17.50
N GLN A 248 7.84 -8.10 18.80
CA GLN A 248 7.11 -8.90 19.80
C GLN A 248 5.67 -8.43 19.93
N HIS A 249 5.47 -7.11 19.93
CA HIS A 249 4.16 -6.49 19.86
C HIS A 249 3.38 -6.91 18.61
N PHE A 250 4.03 -6.91 17.44
CA PHE A 250 3.42 -7.40 16.20
C PHE A 250 3.08 -8.89 16.27
N ALA A 251 3.95 -9.74 16.80
CA ALA A 251 3.67 -11.16 16.95
C ALA A 251 2.51 -11.45 17.92
N ALA A 252 2.32 -10.62 18.95
CA ALA A 252 1.24 -10.75 19.92
C ALA A 252 -0.14 -10.32 19.35
N ASP A 253 -0.17 -9.26 18.55
CA ASP A 253 -1.39 -8.77 17.90
C ASP A 253 -1.09 -8.14 16.52
N PRO A 254 -0.99 -8.96 15.46
CA PRO A 254 -0.73 -8.45 14.11
C PRO A 254 -1.82 -7.48 13.62
N GLY A 255 -3.06 -7.62 14.13
CA GLY A 255 -4.22 -6.80 13.76
C GLY A 255 -4.09 -5.33 14.11
N ARG A 256 -3.17 -4.98 15.01
CA ARG A 256 -2.86 -3.60 15.35
C ARG A 256 -2.17 -2.83 14.22
N TRP A 257 -1.38 -3.51 13.36
CA TRP A 257 -0.60 -2.87 12.28
C TRP A 257 -0.86 -3.41 10.88
N PHE A 258 -1.29 -4.66 10.73
CA PHE A 258 -1.50 -5.27 9.42
C PHE A 258 -2.94 -5.10 8.92
N GLY A 259 -3.09 -4.73 7.65
CA GLY A 259 -4.36 -4.61 6.94
C GLY A 259 -4.74 -3.17 6.64
N ARG A 260 -6.03 -2.92 6.33
CA ARG A 260 -6.54 -1.61 5.91
C ARG A 260 -6.75 -0.64 7.08
N ARG A 261 -5.70 -0.39 7.87
CA ARG A 261 -5.69 0.68 8.89
C ARG A 261 -4.86 1.88 8.40
N PRO A 262 -5.30 3.12 8.65
CA PRO A 262 -4.46 4.29 8.47
C PRO A 262 -3.19 4.16 9.33
N GLY A 263 -2.01 4.38 8.74
CA GLY A 263 -0.72 4.18 9.41
C GLY A 263 -0.28 2.72 9.61
N GLY A 264 -1.02 1.74 9.07
CA GLY A 264 -0.60 0.34 9.03
C GLY A 264 0.13 -0.03 7.74
N PHE A 265 0.44 -1.32 7.58
CA PHE A 265 0.98 -1.86 6.33
C PHE A 265 0.15 -3.03 5.82
N THR A 266 0.24 -3.33 4.54
CA THR A 266 -0.43 -4.47 3.92
C THR A 266 0.44 -5.07 2.83
N ILE A 267 0.55 -6.40 2.80
CA ILE A 267 1.09 -7.14 1.65
C ILE A 267 -0.08 -7.52 0.77
N ARG A 268 0.02 -7.37 -0.54
CA ARG A 268 -1.03 -7.63 -1.52
C ARG A 268 -0.61 -8.70 -2.53
N ILE A 269 -1.57 -9.51 -2.94
CA ILE A 269 -1.48 -10.44 -4.08
C ILE A 269 -2.49 -9.97 -5.11
N CYS A 270 -2.04 -9.68 -6.33
CA CYS A 270 -2.88 -9.14 -7.39
C CYS A 270 -3.78 -7.99 -6.91
N GLY A 271 -3.21 -7.02 -6.19
CA GLY A 271 -3.91 -5.83 -5.70
C GLY A 271 -4.82 -6.03 -4.48
N VAL A 272 -5.09 -7.26 -4.02
CA VAL A 272 -5.90 -7.53 -2.82
C VAL A 272 -5.02 -7.96 -1.63
N PRO A 273 -5.35 -7.61 -0.37
CA PRO A 273 -4.58 -8.00 0.81
C PRO A 273 -4.26 -9.51 0.86
N ALA A 274 -3.05 -9.90 1.19
CA ALA A 274 -2.56 -11.29 1.06
C ALA A 274 -2.99 -12.22 2.22
N ALA A 275 -3.34 -11.65 3.37
CA ALA A 275 -3.68 -12.39 4.58
C ALA A 275 -4.61 -11.60 5.51
N LEU A 276 -5.18 -12.28 6.50
CA LEU A 276 -5.97 -11.72 7.59
C LEU A 276 -5.11 -11.56 8.85
N ALA A 277 -5.33 -10.47 9.59
CA ALA A 277 -4.55 -10.17 10.80
C ALA A 277 -5.14 -10.78 12.09
N SER A 278 -6.45 -11.05 12.13
CA SER A 278 -7.13 -11.70 13.26
C SER A 278 -8.23 -12.64 12.80
N THR A 279 -8.59 -13.60 13.64
CA THR A 279 -9.69 -14.53 13.40
C THR A 279 -10.96 -14.03 14.07
N GLY A 280 -11.95 -13.64 13.26
CA GLY A 280 -13.32 -13.53 13.74
C GLY A 280 -13.98 -14.90 13.72
N VAL A 281 -14.74 -15.26 14.75
CA VAL A 281 -15.71 -16.36 14.65
C VAL A 281 -17.07 -15.72 14.43
N VAL A 282 -17.63 -15.88 13.24
CA VAL A 282 -18.99 -15.42 12.96
C VAL A 282 -19.94 -16.53 13.43
N GLY A 283 -20.86 -16.18 14.33
CA GLY A 283 -21.96 -17.07 14.69
C GLY A 283 -22.85 -17.30 13.48
N ARG A 284 -23.08 -18.56 13.11
CA ARG A 284 -23.93 -18.97 11.99
C ARG A 284 -24.96 -19.99 12.44
N GLU A 285 -26.07 -20.07 11.71
CA GLU A 285 -27.02 -21.16 11.90
C GLU A 285 -26.47 -22.44 11.24
N PRO A 286 -26.37 -23.56 11.98
CA PRO A 286 -25.86 -24.81 11.43
C PRO A 286 -26.88 -25.45 10.48
N SER A 287 -26.41 -26.00 9.37
CA SER A 287 -27.27 -26.73 8.46
C SER A 287 -27.74 -28.04 9.10
N VAL A 288 -29.03 -28.36 8.92
CA VAL A 288 -29.62 -29.64 9.31
C VAL A 288 -29.66 -30.65 8.15
N ARG A 289 -29.03 -30.34 7.01
CA ARG A 289 -28.95 -31.22 5.83
C ARG A 289 -27.59 -31.90 5.80
N VAL A 290 -27.55 -33.17 5.42
CA VAL A 290 -26.30 -33.94 5.43
C VAL A 290 -25.44 -33.67 4.20
N ALA A 291 -24.11 -33.72 4.36
CA ALA A 291 -23.14 -33.57 3.29
C ALA A 291 -23.39 -34.55 2.13
N GLY A 292 -23.14 -34.08 0.90
CA GLY A 292 -23.26 -34.90 -0.31
C GLY A 292 -22.14 -35.93 -0.41
N ARG A 293 -22.40 -37.03 -1.13
CA ARG A 293 -21.42 -38.12 -1.33
C ARG A 293 -20.19 -37.69 -2.15
N GLN A 294 -20.26 -36.54 -2.82
CA GLN A 294 -19.15 -35.92 -3.55
C GLN A 294 -17.91 -35.71 -2.67
N LEU A 295 -18.08 -35.52 -1.36
CA LEU A 295 -16.99 -35.40 -0.37
C LEU A 295 -16.12 -36.67 -0.26
N CYS A 296 -16.64 -37.82 -0.71
CA CYS A 296 -15.98 -39.12 -0.61
C CYS A 296 -15.83 -39.83 -1.97
N ARG A 297 -16.11 -39.14 -3.10
CA ARG A 297 -15.95 -39.68 -4.46
C ARG A 297 -14.57 -39.27 -5.01
N GLY A 298 -13.92 -40.15 -5.76
CA GLY A 298 -12.55 -39.89 -6.24
C GLY A 298 -11.52 -40.04 -5.12
N THR A 299 -10.44 -39.28 -5.20
CA THR A 299 -9.38 -39.20 -4.19
C THR A 299 -9.79 -38.23 -3.08
N ALA A 300 -10.26 -38.76 -1.96
CA ALA A 300 -10.55 -37.95 -0.77
C ALA A 300 -9.26 -37.60 0.00
N ARG A 301 -9.27 -36.45 0.67
CA ARG A 301 -8.16 -35.93 1.48
C ARG A 301 -8.71 -35.35 2.79
N VAL A 302 -7.93 -35.52 3.86
CA VAL A 302 -8.15 -34.89 5.16
C VAL A 302 -6.91 -34.04 5.44
N THR A 303 -7.04 -32.72 5.29
CA THR A 303 -5.94 -31.77 5.49
C THR A 303 -6.08 -31.09 6.83
N VAL A 304 -5.02 -31.08 7.63
CA VAL A 304 -5.01 -30.39 8.93
C VAL A 304 -4.76 -28.91 8.71
N LEU A 305 -5.71 -28.08 9.12
CA LEU A 305 -5.62 -26.62 8.98
C LEU A 305 -5.14 -25.95 10.26
N GLU A 306 -5.58 -26.46 11.42
CA GLU A 306 -5.20 -25.95 12.72
C GLU A 306 -5.24 -27.07 13.76
N GLN A 307 -4.19 -27.19 14.57
CA GLN A 307 -4.16 -28.08 15.72
C GLN A 307 -3.39 -27.46 16.90
N PRO A 308 -3.79 -27.70 18.16
CA PRO A 308 -3.07 -27.21 19.33
C PRO A 308 -1.68 -27.83 19.44
N SER A 309 -0.69 -27.07 19.90
CA SER A 309 0.65 -27.61 20.19
C SER A 309 0.77 -28.28 21.57
N ARG A 310 -0.27 -28.16 22.41
CA ARG A 310 -0.33 -28.69 23.79
C ARG A 310 -1.68 -29.36 24.04
N GLY A 311 -1.75 -30.18 25.09
CA GLY A 311 -2.99 -30.85 25.52
C GLY A 311 -3.18 -32.26 24.97
N TRP A 312 -2.24 -32.76 24.18
CA TRP A 312 -2.22 -34.14 23.68
C TRP A 312 -1.87 -35.15 24.76
N ARG A 313 -2.62 -36.26 24.82
CA ARG A 313 -2.35 -37.43 25.69
C ARG A 313 -1.96 -38.69 24.89
N GLY A 314 -1.54 -38.51 23.64
CA GLY A 314 -1.22 -39.54 22.66
C GLY A 314 -1.92 -39.29 21.31
N PRO A 315 -1.65 -40.11 20.28
CA PRO A 315 -2.19 -39.91 18.94
C PRO A 315 -3.70 -40.20 18.86
N VAL A 316 -4.40 -39.51 17.96
CA VAL A 316 -5.83 -39.75 17.65
C VAL A 316 -5.96 -39.88 16.14
N ARG A 317 -6.64 -40.94 15.68
CA ARG A 317 -6.91 -41.16 14.26
C ARG A 317 -8.25 -40.56 13.88
N VAL A 318 -8.25 -39.76 12.81
CA VAL A 318 -9.43 -39.14 12.22
C VAL A 318 -9.60 -39.66 10.79
N GLU A 319 -10.73 -40.31 10.51
CA GLU A 319 -11.01 -40.91 9.20
C GLU A 319 -12.30 -40.32 8.61
N LEU A 320 -12.22 -39.86 7.36
CA LEU A 320 -13.37 -39.55 6.52
C LEU A 320 -13.84 -40.83 5.83
N GLY A 321 -15.14 -41.08 5.85
CA GLY A 321 -15.70 -42.26 5.22
C GLY A 321 -17.21 -42.18 4.96
N LEU A 322 -17.78 -43.32 4.57
CA LEU A 322 -19.18 -43.47 4.23
C LEU A 322 -19.81 -44.58 5.07
N ALA A 323 -20.98 -44.33 5.68
CA ALA A 323 -21.76 -45.38 6.34
C ALA A 323 -23.23 -45.43 5.90
N THR A 324 -23.87 -46.57 6.14
CA THR A 324 -25.26 -46.83 5.74
C THR A 324 -26.26 -46.25 6.72
N VAL A 325 -27.36 -45.72 6.18
CA VAL A 325 -28.50 -45.22 6.95
C VAL A 325 -29.73 -46.06 6.58
N ALA A 326 -30.24 -46.84 7.53
CA ALA A 326 -31.37 -47.76 7.31
C ALA A 326 -32.67 -47.18 7.91
N GLY A 327 -33.79 -47.29 7.19
CA GLY A 327 -35.13 -46.90 7.65
C GLY A 327 -35.90 -45.99 6.69
N ALA A 328 -37.20 -46.28 6.52
CA ALA A 328 -38.07 -45.66 5.51
C ALA A 328 -38.61 -44.27 5.90
N THR A 329 -38.90 -44.05 7.19
CA THR A 329 -39.47 -42.80 7.74
C THR A 329 -38.48 -42.02 8.60
N ALA A 330 -37.63 -42.73 9.36
CA ALA A 330 -36.48 -42.21 10.06
C ALA A 330 -35.29 -43.16 9.84
N GLY A 331 -34.11 -42.61 9.64
CA GLY A 331 -32.88 -43.36 9.43
C GLY A 331 -32.12 -43.58 10.74
N SER A 332 -31.72 -44.81 11.02
CA SER A 332 -30.77 -45.16 12.07
C SER A 332 -29.46 -45.67 11.46
N TRP A 333 -28.33 -45.24 12.03
CA TRP A 333 -26.99 -45.59 11.55
C TRP A 333 -26.60 -47.02 11.91
N GLN A 334 -25.84 -47.66 11.01
CA GLN A 334 -25.19 -48.95 11.29
C GLN A 334 -23.69 -48.73 11.48
N ALA A 335 -23.22 -48.66 12.73
CA ALA A 335 -21.81 -48.37 13.06
C ALA A 335 -20.82 -49.32 12.37
N GLY A 336 -21.14 -50.61 12.25
CA GLY A 336 -20.30 -51.61 11.55
C GLY A 336 -20.25 -51.49 10.02
N SER A 337 -20.93 -50.49 9.43
CA SER A 337 -20.97 -50.29 7.97
C SER A 337 -19.98 -49.25 7.45
N PHE A 338 -19.24 -48.57 8.34
CA PHE A 338 -18.35 -47.46 7.97
C PHE A 338 -17.19 -47.95 7.09
N ALA A 339 -17.03 -47.32 5.93
CA ALA A 339 -15.90 -47.54 5.04
C ALA A 339 -15.05 -46.25 4.99
N ALA A 340 -13.84 -46.33 5.52
CA ALA A 340 -12.87 -45.23 5.46
C ALA A 340 -12.40 -45.01 4.01
N VAL A 341 -12.30 -43.75 3.60
CA VAL A 341 -11.83 -43.34 2.26
C VAL A 341 -10.53 -42.54 2.37
N ALA A 342 -10.40 -41.72 3.42
CA ALA A 342 -9.16 -41.01 3.75
C ALA A 342 -9.01 -40.88 5.27
N GLY A 343 -7.78 -40.80 5.78
CA GLY A 343 -7.56 -40.57 7.20
C GLY A 343 -6.24 -39.90 7.53
N VAL A 344 -6.15 -39.41 8.76
CA VAL A 344 -4.95 -38.79 9.32
C VAL A 344 -4.81 -39.16 10.79
N GLU A 345 -3.59 -39.41 11.22
CA GLU A 345 -3.24 -39.59 12.63
C GLU A 345 -2.63 -38.29 13.15
N LEU A 346 -3.23 -37.74 14.20
CA LEU A 346 -2.86 -36.45 14.79
C LEU A 346 -2.22 -36.65 16.15
N ASP A 347 -1.12 -35.96 16.40
CA ASP A 347 -0.48 -35.88 17.71
C ASP A 347 0.16 -34.49 17.95
N ALA A 348 0.94 -34.37 19.03
CA ALA A 348 1.63 -33.13 19.36
C ALA A 348 2.74 -32.76 18.35
N ALA A 349 3.26 -33.73 17.61
CA ALA A 349 4.35 -33.55 16.64
C ALA A 349 3.82 -33.16 15.25
N GLY A 350 2.59 -33.53 14.91
CA GLY A 350 2.03 -33.21 13.60
C GLY A 350 0.88 -34.13 13.19
N ALA A 351 0.75 -34.25 11.88
CA ALA A 351 -0.27 -35.05 11.23
C ALA A 351 0.41 -36.03 10.27
N THR A 352 0.08 -37.31 10.36
CA THR A 352 0.58 -38.35 9.46
C THR A 352 -0.58 -38.94 8.68
N SER A 353 -0.54 -38.90 7.35
CA SER A 353 -1.61 -39.46 6.53
C SER A 353 -1.73 -40.97 6.74
N THR A 354 -2.97 -41.46 6.76
CA THR A 354 -3.29 -42.89 6.90
C THR A 354 -4.28 -43.31 5.82
N THR A 355 -4.30 -44.61 5.55
CA THR A 355 -5.18 -45.38 4.64
C THR A 355 -6.06 -44.60 3.64
N THR A 356 -5.77 -44.79 2.35
CA THR A 356 -6.69 -44.54 1.24
C THR A 356 -7.59 -45.76 1.01
N GLY A 357 -8.90 -45.56 1.05
CA GLY A 357 -9.91 -46.58 0.72
C GLY A 357 -10.74 -46.14 -0.48
N ASN A 358 -11.43 -47.08 -1.14
CA ASN A 358 -12.30 -46.77 -2.27
C ASN A 358 -13.74 -46.52 -1.81
N ASP A 359 -14.48 -45.66 -2.52
CA ASP A 359 -15.91 -45.47 -2.30
C ASP A 359 -16.67 -46.80 -2.51
N PRO A 360 -17.32 -47.37 -1.47
CA PRO A 360 -17.94 -48.69 -1.52
C PRO A 360 -19.27 -48.76 -2.31
N GLY A 361 -19.75 -47.68 -2.93
CA GLY A 361 -21.03 -47.71 -3.65
C GLY A 361 -22.27 -47.55 -2.74
N GLY A 362 -23.46 -47.41 -3.35
CA GLY A 362 -24.76 -47.49 -2.65
C GLY A 362 -25.26 -46.21 -1.94
N GLN A 363 -26.43 -46.29 -1.30
CA GLN A 363 -27.01 -45.18 -0.51
C GLN A 363 -26.30 -45.07 0.85
N ARG A 364 -25.22 -44.27 0.89
CA ARG A 364 -24.40 -44.01 2.07
C ARG A 364 -24.17 -42.52 2.26
N THR A 365 -23.86 -42.14 3.48
CA THR A 365 -23.74 -40.74 3.91
C THR A 365 -22.34 -40.47 4.47
N PRO A 366 -21.70 -39.34 4.14
CA PRO A 366 -20.40 -38.97 4.67
C PRO A 366 -20.41 -38.83 6.20
N ALA A 367 -19.39 -39.37 6.84
CA ALA A 367 -19.16 -39.28 8.28
C ALA A 367 -17.66 -39.24 8.60
N VAL A 368 -17.33 -38.70 9.78
CA VAL A 368 -15.97 -38.69 10.33
C VAL A 368 -15.91 -39.67 11.50
N ARG A 369 -14.95 -40.59 11.49
CA ARG A 369 -14.67 -41.52 12.59
C ARG A 369 -13.44 -41.06 13.38
N LEU A 370 -13.57 -41.00 14.69
CA LEU A 370 -12.46 -40.82 15.63
C LEU A 370 -12.16 -42.14 16.32
N SER A 371 -10.90 -42.57 16.29
CA SER A 371 -10.45 -43.81 16.94
C SER A 371 -9.07 -43.65 17.56
N LEU A 372 -8.75 -44.55 18.51
CA LEU A 372 -7.46 -44.59 19.19
C LEU A 372 -6.58 -45.66 18.54
N PRO A 373 -5.48 -45.28 17.86
CA PRO A 373 -4.67 -46.21 17.06
C PRO A 373 -3.95 -47.26 17.93
N ASP A 374 -3.73 -46.97 19.21
CA ASP A 374 -3.12 -47.84 20.21
C ASP A 374 -4.13 -48.72 20.97
N GLY A 375 -5.42 -48.65 20.64
CA GLY A 375 -6.46 -49.48 21.26
C GLY A 375 -6.80 -49.14 22.71
N ALA A 376 -6.41 -47.94 23.18
CA ALA A 376 -6.73 -47.47 24.52
C ALA A 376 -8.25 -47.35 24.74
N SER A 377 -8.71 -47.49 25.99
CA SER A 377 -10.14 -47.41 26.34
C SER A 377 -10.72 -45.98 26.30
N GLY A 378 -9.86 -44.96 26.42
CA GLY A 378 -10.26 -43.55 26.33
C GLY A 378 -9.08 -42.57 26.34
N ARG A 379 -9.19 -41.46 25.61
CA ARG A 379 -8.19 -40.38 25.55
C ARG A 379 -8.83 -39.02 25.25
N HIS A 380 -8.31 -37.98 25.91
CA HIS A 380 -8.66 -36.60 25.61
C HIS A 380 -8.07 -36.16 24.26
N PHE A 381 -8.93 -35.71 23.34
CA PHE A 381 -8.54 -35.05 22.10
C PHE A 381 -8.68 -33.54 22.27
N PRO A 382 -7.61 -32.74 22.11
CA PRO A 382 -7.64 -31.30 22.34
C PRO A 382 -8.38 -30.50 21.24
N GLY A 383 -8.88 -31.17 20.19
CA GLY A 383 -9.58 -30.55 19.06
C GLY A 383 -8.66 -30.28 17.86
N ALA A 384 -9.25 -30.11 16.69
CA ALA A 384 -8.56 -29.71 15.46
C ALA A 384 -9.55 -29.11 14.45
N VAL A 385 -9.04 -28.31 13.51
CA VAL A 385 -9.79 -27.87 12.32
C VAL A 385 -9.20 -28.53 11.08
N LEU A 386 -10.07 -29.16 10.30
CA LEU A 386 -9.70 -29.99 9.15
C LEU A 386 -10.43 -29.50 7.89
N GLU A 387 -9.77 -29.60 6.75
CA GLU A 387 -10.41 -29.58 5.43
C GLU A 387 -10.67 -31.01 5.00
N LEU A 388 -11.94 -31.32 4.73
CA LEU A 388 -12.37 -32.55 4.09
C LEU A 388 -12.61 -32.21 2.63
N SER A 389 -11.88 -32.83 1.71
CA SER A 389 -12.02 -32.55 0.28
C SER A 389 -11.88 -33.80 -0.56
N ALA A 390 -12.45 -33.79 -1.77
CA ALA A 390 -12.23 -34.84 -2.76
C ALA A 390 -12.24 -34.28 -4.19
N ASP A 391 -11.53 -34.95 -5.09
CA ASP A 391 -11.33 -34.52 -6.49
C ASP A 391 -12.40 -35.05 -7.47
N ALA A 392 -13.59 -35.41 -6.99
CA ALA A 392 -14.67 -35.87 -7.84
C ALA A 392 -15.09 -34.79 -8.87
N PRO A 393 -15.45 -35.20 -10.10
CA PRO A 393 -16.15 -34.31 -11.03
C PRO A 393 -17.40 -33.71 -10.35
N GLY A 394 -17.54 -32.38 -10.42
CA GLY A 394 -18.62 -31.65 -9.74
C GLY A 394 -18.43 -31.41 -8.25
N GLY A 395 -17.32 -31.84 -7.64
CA GLY A 395 -16.97 -31.51 -6.25
C GLY A 395 -16.81 -30.01 -6.04
N ALA A 396 -16.35 -29.29 -7.06
CA ALA A 396 -16.24 -27.83 -7.06
C ALA A 396 -17.58 -27.10 -7.36
N ALA A 397 -18.66 -27.82 -7.69
CA ALA A 397 -19.98 -27.21 -7.91
C ALA A 397 -20.61 -26.75 -6.58
N ALA A 398 -21.53 -25.81 -6.67
CA ALA A 398 -22.25 -25.29 -5.50
C ALA A 398 -23.22 -26.34 -4.92
N VAL A 399 -23.46 -26.28 -3.61
CA VAL A 399 -24.44 -27.15 -2.92
C VAL A 399 -25.88 -26.84 -3.33
N ASP A 400 -26.81 -27.78 -3.11
CA ASP A 400 -28.24 -27.62 -3.47
C ASP A 400 -29.05 -26.88 -2.40
N ASP A 401 -28.54 -25.76 -1.89
CA ASP A 401 -29.17 -24.92 -0.87
C ASP A 401 -28.87 -23.45 -1.13
N SER A 402 -29.89 -22.64 -1.41
CA SER A 402 -29.71 -21.25 -1.87
C SER A 402 -28.96 -20.36 -0.87
N ALA A 403 -29.13 -20.58 0.45
CA ALA A 403 -28.43 -19.80 1.46
C ALA A 403 -26.93 -20.16 1.50
N LEU A 404 -26.63 -21.47 1.46
CA LEU A 404 -25.24 -21.94 1.45
C LEU A 404 -24.53 -21.67 0.11
N ILE A 405 -25.27 -21.60 -1.02
CA ILE A 405 -24.73 -21.13 -2.31
C ILE A 405 -24.25 -19.68 -2.17
N ALA A 406 -25.05 -18.80 -1.55
CA ALA A 406 -24.69 -17.41 -1.36
C ALA A 406 -23.43 -17.27 -0.48
N GLU A 407 -23.23 -18.18 0.48
CA GLU A 407 -22.03 -18.28 1.32
C GLU A 407 -20.84 -19.01 0.66
N GLY A 408 -21.00 -19.56 -0.55
CA GLY A 408 -19.92 -20.20 -1.32
C GLY A 408 -19.58 -21.64 -0.93
N PHE A 409 -20.51 -22.41 -0.34
CA PHE A 409 -20.29 -23.82 -0.02
C PHE A 409 -20.23 -24.72 -1.26
N LEU A 410 -19.27 -25.64 -1.27
CA LEU A 410 -19.01 -26.59 -2.36
C LEU A 410 -19.49 -28.00 -1.98
N ARG A 411 -19.82 -28.83 -2.98
CA ARG A 411 -20.29 -30.21 -2.77
C ARG A 411 -19.20 -31.16 -2.29
N GLY A 412 -17.95 -30.94 -2.72
CA GLY A 412 -16.82 -31.85 -2.51
C GLY A 412 -15.71 -31.32 -1.61
N ALA A 413 -15.87 -30.13 -1.01
CA ALA A 413 -14.88 -29.56 -0.10
C ALA A 413 -15.56 -28.81 1.05
N LEU A 414 -15.25 -29.18 2.29
CA LEU A 414 -15.86 -28.65 3.52
C LEU A 414 -14.82 -28.50 4.62
N HIS A 415 -14.94 -27.44 5.41
CA HIS A 415 -14.18 -27.29 6.63
C HIS A 415 -14.97 -27.82 7.83
N VAL A 416 -14.32 -28.57 8.70
CA VAL A 416 -14.92 -29.10 9.93
C VAL A 416 -14.07 -28.74 11.14
N ARG A 417 -14.73 -28.33 12.22
CA ARG A 417 -14.08 -28.06 13.51
C ARG A 417 -14.45 -29.16 14.48
N ILE A 418 -13.50 -30.01 14.88
CA ILE A 418 -13.74 -30.98 15.93
C ILE A 418 -13.40 -30.32 17.27
N PRO A 419 -14.37 -30.15 18.19
CA PRO A 419 -14.12 -29.51 19.48
C PRO A 419 -13.28 -30.42 20.39
N PRO A 420 -12.69 -29.90 21.48
CA PRO A 420 -12.06 -30.74 22.49
C PRO A 420 -13.08 -31.74 23.08
N LEU A 421 -12.76 -33.04 23.08
CA LEU A 421 -13.67 -34.08 23.56
C LEU A 421 -12.93 -35.37 23.99
N GLU A 422 -13.60 -36.21 24.79
CA GLU A 422 -13.09 -37.53 25.18
C GLU A 422 -13.45 -38.59 24.13
N VAL A 423 -12.42 -39.21 23.53
CA VAL A 423 -12.58 -40.30 22.56
C VAL A 423 -12.49 -41.63 23.32
N GLY A 424 -13.60 -42.37 23.44
CA GLY A 424 -13.62 -43.72 24.03
C GLY A 424 -13.95 -44.76 22.97
N GLY A 425 -13.00 -45.65 22.65
CA GLY A 425 -13.15 -46.60 21.54
C GLY A 425 -13.24 -45.90 20.18
N GLU A 426 -14.35 -46.09 19.46
CA GLU A 426 -14.67 -45.40 18.20
C GLU A 426 -15.84 -44.44 18.40
N ARG A 427 -15.71 -43.20 17.90
CA ARG A 427 -16.82 -42.22 17.81
C ARG A 427 -17.09 -41.87 16.35
N LEU A 428 -18.36 -41.79 15.97
CA LEU A 428 -18.79 -41.39 14.63
C LEU A 428 -19.52 -40.04 14.67
N LEU A 429 -19.07 -39.12 13.83
CA LEU A 429 -19.58 -37.76 13.70
C LEU A 429 -20.15 -37.56 12.30
N LEU A 430 -21.32 -36.94 12.21
CA LEU A 430 -22.01 -36.68 10.95
C LEU A 430 -21.70 -35.30 10.45
N VAL A 431 -21.45 -35.18 9.14
CA VAL A 431 -21.06 -33.93 8.51
C VAL A 431 -22.26 -33.32 7.80
N ALA A 432 -22.64 -32.11 8.16
CA ALA A 432 -23.67 -31.33 7.49
C ALA A 432 -23.17 -30.70 6.19
N LEU A 433 -24.09 -30.18 5.35
CA LEU A 433 -23.77 -29.47 4.10
C LEU A 433 -22.85 -28.25 4.31
N ASP A 434 -22.77 -27.73 5.52
CA ASP A 434 -21.95 -26.59 5.89
C ASP A 434 -20.69 -26.93 6.70
N GLY A 435 -20.40 -28.22 6.88
CA GLY A 435 -19.29 -28.69 7.71
C GLY A 435 -19.57 -28.70 9.22
N SER A 436 -20.78 -28.40 9.66
CA SER A 436 -21.18 -28.60 11.06
C SER A 436 -21.18 -30.10 11.41
N LEU A 437 -20.75 -30.42 12.63
CA LEU A 437 -20.63 -31.80 13.10
C LEU A 437 -21.74 -32.14 14.09
N TYR A 438 -22.37 -33.30 13.88
CA TYR A 438 -23.43 -33.84 14.73
C TYR A 438 -23.06 -35.21 15.28
N GLU A 439 -23.52 -35.55 16.48
CA GLU A 439 -23.30 -36.88 17.06
C GLU A 439 -24.16 -37.96 16.36
N GLY A 440 -23.53 -39.05 15.93
CA GLY A 440 -24.15 -40.05 15.05
C GLY A 440 -25.15 -41.02 15.71
N ALA A 441 -25.42 -40.90 17.01
CA ALA A 441 -26.27 -41.85 17.75
C ALA A 441 -27.78 -41.57 17.65
N THR A 442 -28.19 -40.38 17.17
CA THR A 442 -29.58 -39.93 17.18
C THR A 442 -30.34 -40.33 15.90
N PRO A 443 -31.57 -40.90 15.98
CA PRO A 443 -32.40 -41.19 14.80
C PRO A 443 -32.73 -39.93 13.99
N MET A 444 -32.62 -40.01 12.66
CA MET A 444 -32.79 -38.85 11.77
C MET A 444 -34.07 -38.92 10.95
N PRO A 445 -35.01 -37.97 11.09
CA PRO A 445 -36.23 -37.97 10.30
C PRO A 445 -35.94 -37.71 8.82
N ARG A 446 -36.69 -38.37 7.93
CA ARG A 446 -36.69 -38.05 6.50
C ARG A 446 -37.77 -37.02 6.20
N VAL A 447 -37.40 -35.88 5.64
CA VAL A 447 -38.33 -34.82 5.22
C VAL A 447 -38.17 -34.61 3.71
N ALA A 448 -39.26 -34.79 2.96
CA ALA A 448 -39.26 -34.76 1.49
C ALA A 448 -38.19 -35.68 0.85
N GLY A 449 -37.97 -36.86 1.44
CA GLY A 449 -37.00 -37.85 0.96
C GLY A 449 -35.55 -37.66 1.43
N ALA A 450 -35.19 -36.50 1.98
CA ALA A 450 -33.84 -36.19 2.46
C ALA A 450 -33.69 -36.41 3.98
N LEU A 451 -32.51 -36.86 4.41
CA LEU A 451 -32.16 -36.99 5.84
C LEU A 451 -31.98 -35.61 6.48
N ARG A 452 -32.57 -35.42 7.67
CA ARG A 452 -32.40 -34.20 8.49
C ARG A 452 -31.70 -34.52 9.81
N LEU A 453 -30.66 -33.75 10.11
CA LEU A 453 -29.89 -33.81 11.35
C LEU A 453 -30.70 -33.19 12.50
N ALA A 454 -30.59 -33.76 13.70
CA ALA A 454 -31.29 -33.27 14.89
C ALA A 454 -30.51 -32.10 15.53
N PRO A 455 -31.09 -30.91 15.71
CA PRO A 455 -30.36 -29.73 16.21
C PRO A 455 -29.71 -29.90 17.59
N ASP A 456 -30.28 -30.73 18.45
CA ASP A 456 -29.78 -31.07 19.79
C ASP A 456 -28.54 -31.98 19.79
N ALA A 457 -28.24 -32.63 18.66
CA ALA A 457 -27.05 -33.45 18.47
C ALA A 457 -25.84 -32.65 17.93
N LEU A 458 -25.95 -31.32 17.80
CA LEU A 458 -24.88 -30.46 17.30
C LEU A 458 -23.69 -30.44 18.27
N LEU A 459 -22.53 -30.86 17.78
CA LEU A 459 -21.27 -30.81 18.53
C LEU A 459 -20.48 -29.54 18.24
N SER A 460 -20.46 -29.15 16.97
CA SER A 460 -19.74 -27.95 16.54
C SER A 460 -20.33 -27.39 15.26
N VAL A 461 -20.24 -26.07 15.18
CA VAL A 461 -20.58 -25.31 13.98
C VAL A 461 -19.33 -25.25 13.10
N GLY A 462 -19.50 -25.53 11.80
CA GLY A 462 -18.41 -25.46 10.83
C GLY A 462 -17.79 -24.06 10.78
N PRO A 463 -16.47 -23.93 10.58
CA PRO A 463 -15.78 -22.63 10.58
C PRO A 463 -16.14 -21.69 9.41
N GLY A 464 -17.01 -22.13 8.49
CA GLY A 464 -17.43 -21.37 7.30
C GLY A 464 -16.74 -21.81 6.01
N ALA A 465 -17.24 -21.32 4.88
CA ALA A 465 -16.68 -21.65 3.57
C ALA A 465 -15.26 -21.09 3.35
N ALA A 466 -14.89 -20.01 4.06
CA ALA A 466 -13.71 -19.20 3.79
C ALA A 466 -12.51 -19.40 4.76
N TRP A 467 -12.48 -20.47 5.55
CA TRP A 467 -11.61 -20.60 6.75
C TRP A 467 -10.17 -20.05 6.60
N PRO A 468 -9.73 -19.18 7.53
CA PRO A 468 -10.52 -18.45 8.53
C PRO A 468 -11.47 -17.42 7.88
N PRO A 469 -12.70 -17.25 8.40
CA PRO A 469 -13.68 -16.37 7.77
C PRO A 469 -13.24 -14.90 7.86
N SER A 470 -13.52 -14.14 6.79
CA SER A 470 -13.36 -12.68 6.82
C SER A 470 -14.56 -12.02 7.52
N PRO A 471 -14.42 -10.78 8.01
CA PRO A 471 -15.55 -10.00 8.51
C PRO A 471 -16.60 -9.80 7.42
N VAL A 472 -17.85 -10.17 7.71
CA VAL A 472 -19.00 -9.92 6.82
C VAL A 472 -19.25 -8.41 6.73
N ARG A 473 -19.49 -7.88 5.53
CA ARG A 473 -19.87 -6.47 5.30
C ARG A 473 -21.33 -6.38 4.83
N ALA A 474 -21.98 -5.25 5.11
CA ALA A 474 -23.40 -5.00 4.84
C ALA A 474 -23.73 -4.81 3.35
N GLU A 475 -25.04 -4.68 3.04
CA GLU A 475 -25.60 -4.51 1.69
C GLU A 475 -24.77 -3.56 0.80
N PRO A 476 -24.37 -3.99 -0.41
CA PRO A 476 -23.39 -3.25 -1.18
C PRO A 476 -24.01 -2.34 -2.23
N ARG A 477 -23.42 -1.16 -2.32
CA ARG A 477 -23.50 -0.29 -3.50
C ARG A 477 -22.90 -1.00 -4.70
N LEU A 478 -23.47 -0.83 -5.90
CA LEU A 478 -22.93 -1.41 -7.13
C LEU A 478 -21.62 -0.74 -7.55
N LEU A 479 -20.68 -1.52 -8.09
CA LEU A 479 -19.39 -1.05 -8.57
C LEU A 479 -19.56 -0.34 -9.91
N SER A 480 -19.45 0.98 -9.91
CA SER A 480 -19.62 1.84 -11.09
C SER A 480 -18.29 2.28 -11.73
N ARG A 481 -17.16 1.87 -11.15
CA ARG A 481 -15.82 2.12 -11.71
C ARG A 481 -15.56 1.14 -12.85
N VAL A 482 -14.93 1.62 -13.92
CA VAL A 482 -14.54 0.85 -15.11
C VAL A 482 -13.03 1.02 -15.26
N PRO A 483 -12.25 0.05 -15.74
CA PRO A 483 -10.80 0.17 -15.86
C PRO A 483 -10.38 1.40 -16.65
N SER A 484 -9.22 1.95 -16.28
CA SER A 484 -8.70 3.20 -16.84
C SER A 484 -8.07 3.06 -18.22
N ALA A 485 -7.83 1.84 -18.71
CA ALA A 485 -7.27 1.52 -20.03
C ALA A 485 -7.23 -0.01 -20.23
N SER A 486 -6.31 -0.50 -21.09
CA SER A 486 -5.76 -1.87 -21.14
C SER A 486 -5.10 -2.28 -19.80
N GLY A 487 -5.77 -2.03 -18.68
CA GLY A 487 -5.28 -2.17 -17.32
C GLY A 487 -5.12 -3.62 -16.90
N ARG A 488 -4.79 -3.82 -15.62
CA ARG A 488 -4.60 -5.15 -15.03
C ARG A 488 -5.76 -6.07 -15.41
N GLY A 489 -5.43 -7.19 -16.06
CA GLY A 489 -6.40 -8.21 -16.38
C GLY A 489 -7.08 -8.76 -15.13
N PRO A 490 -8.36 -9.20 -15.18
CA PRO A 490 -8.96 -9.94 -14.08
C PRO A 490 -8.13 -11.19 -13.77
N ALA A 491 -7.71 -11.36 -12.52
CA ALA A 491 -6.95 -12.53 -12.08
C ALA A 491 -7.85 -13.45 -11.26
N VAL A 492 -8.05 -14.68 -11.72
CA VAL A 492 -8.75 -15.72 -10.95
C VAL A 492 -7.83 -16.17 -9.83
N LEU A 493 -8.21 -15.92 -8.58
CA LEU A 493 -7.39 -16.24 -7.41
C LEU A 493 -7.72 -17.60 -6.82
N HIS A 494 -8.96 -18.08 -6.94
CA HIS A 494 -9.41 -19.38 -6.47
C HIS A 494 -10.71 -19.80 -7.19
N GLY A 495 -10.95 -21.11 -7.33
CA GLY A 495 -12.16 -21.66 -7.92
C GLY A 495 -12.34 -21.34 -9.42
N ALA A 496 -13.59 -21.11 -9.82
CA ALA A 496 -14.00 -20.81 -11.21
C ALA A 496 -13.60 -21.87 -12.24
N ALA A 497 -13.43 -23.13 -11.82
CA ALA A 497 -13.16 -24.23 -12.74
C ALA A 497 -14.42 -24.54 -13.57
N PRO A 498 -14.35 -24.59 -14.91
CA PRO A 498 -15.46 -25.03 -15.74
C PRO A 498 -15.63 -26.56 -15.67
N ILE A 499 -16.85 -26.99 -15.44
CA ILE A 499 -17.29 -28.39 -15.49
C ILE A 499 -18.42 -28.54 -16.52
N ARG A 500 -18.73 -29.76 -16.93
CA ARG A 500 -19.80 -30.08 -17.87
C ARG A 500 -20.95 -30.78 -17.15
N ARG A 501 -22.19 -30.33 -17.38
CA ARG A 501 -23.39 -31.00 -16.83
C ARG A 501 -23.75 -32.26 -17.63
N VAL A 502 -24.01 -33.36 -16.94
CA VAL A 502 -24.42 -34.66 -17.52
C VAL A 502 -25.60 -35.23 -16.73
N GLY A 503 -26.83 -34.90 -17.16
CA GLY A 503 -28.03 -35.20 -16.38
C GLY A 503 -28.03 -34.43 -15.05
N ASP A 504 -28.18 -35.14 -13.93
CA ASP A 504 -28.12 -34.59 -12.57
C ASP A 504 -26.70 -34.60 -11.95
N ASP A 505 -25.70 -35.09 -12.70
CA ASP A 505 -24.29 -35.16 -12.26
C ASP A 505 -23.38 -34.28 -13.15
N PHE A 506 -22.09 -34.27 -12.84
CA PHE A 506 -21.09 -33.48 -13.56
C PHE A 506 -19.94 -34.33 -14.09
N ALA A 507 -19.31 -33.85 -15.15
CA ALA A 507 -18.08 -34.38 -15.73
C ALA A 507 -17.09 -33.24 -15.97
N ASP A 508 -15.82 -33.57 -16.19
CA ASP A 508 -14.83 -32.57 -16.58
C ASP A 508 -15.14 -32.00 -17.98
N VAL A 509 -14.83 -30.72 -18.19
CA VAL A 509 -14.91 -30.12 -19.52
C VAL A 509 -13.80 -30.66 -20.42
N ALA A 510 -14.04 -30.76 -21.73
CA ALA A 510 -13.00 -31.17 -22.67
C ALA A 510 -11.83 -30.18 -22.67
N GLY A 511 -10.58 -30.67 -22.75
CA GLY A 511 -9.39 -29.81 -22.79
C GLY A 511 -9.35 -28.84 -23.99
N SER A 512 -10.10 -29.14 -25.06
CA SER A 512 -10.27 -28.27 -26.23
C SER A 512 -11.37 -27.22 -26.09
N ALA A 513 -12.20 -27.31 -25.04
CA ALA A 513 -13.27 -26.35 -24.81
C ALA A 513 -12.68 -24.97 -24.53
N ARG A 514 -13.15 -23.96 -25.26
CA ARG A 514 -12.77 -22.56 -25.05
C ARG A 514 -13.73 -21.96 -24.03
N CYS A 515 -13.17 -21.39 -22.98
CA CYS A 515 -13.91 -20.79 -21.88
C CYS A 515 -13.43 -19.36 -21.68
N ALA A 516 -14.32 -18.47 -21.24
CA ALA A 516 -13.96 -17.10 -20.94
C ALA A 516 -14.85 -16.45 -19.87
N LEU A 517 -14.26 -15.50 -19.15
CA LEU A 517 -14.96 -14.53 -18.31
C LEU A 517 -14.95 -13.19 -19.03
N ALA A 518 -16.13 -12.72 -19.45
CA ALA A 518 -16.29 -11.45 -20.13
C ALA A 518 -16.86 -10.40 -19.19
N PHE A 519 -16.30 -9.19 -19.27
CA PHE A 519 -16.64 -8.04 -18.45
C PHE A 519 -17.25 -6.94 -19.33
N ALA A 520 -18.36 -6.38 -18.88
CA ALA A 520 -19.05 -5.29 -19.54
C ALA A 520 -19.52 -4.25 -18.53
N MET A 521 -19.67 -3.02 -19.02
CA MET A 521 -20.45 -2.02 -18.30
C MET A 521 -21.93 -2.25 -18.60
N GLN A 522 -22.74 -2.43 -17.56
CA GLN A 522 -24.19 -2.39 -17.66
C GLN A 522 -24.68 -0.96 -17.41
N ILE A 523 -25.42 -0.42 -18.37
CA ILE A 523 -26.17 0.84 -18.22
C ILE A 523 -27.64 0.49 -18.04
N ASP A 524 -28.20 0.79 -16.86
CA ASP A 524 -29.60 0.54 -16.55
C ASP A 524 -30.48 1.50 -17.36
N ALA A 525 -31.27 0.96 -18.29
CA ALA A 525 -32.23 1.67 -19.13
C ALA A 525 -33.65 1.12 -18.95
N PRO A 526 -34.72 1.91 -19.24
CA PRO A 526 -36.09 1.40 -19.20
C PRO A 526 -36.26 0.26 -20.23
N GLY A 527 -36.37 -0.99 -19.75
CA GLY A 527 -36.43 -2.19 -20.59
C GLY A 527 -35.21 -3.10 -20.40
N THR A 528 -34.54 -3.45 -21.49
CA THR A 528 -33.34 -4.32 -21.47
C THR A 528 -32.10 -3.48 -21.14
N PRO A 529 -31.23 -3.91 -20.21
CA PRO A 529 -29.96 -3.22 -19.94
C PRO A 529 -29.07 -3.17 -21.20
N ASP A 530 -28.40 -2.03 -21.42
CA ASP A 530 -27.38 -1.88 -22.48
C ASP A 530 -26.03 -2.35 -21.92
N PHE A 531 -25.44 -3.37 -22.55
CA PHE A 531 -24.13 -3.90 -22.16
C PHE A 531 -23.05 -3.42 -23.10
N ARG A 532 -22.00 -2.82 -22.54
CA ARG A 532 -20.80 -2.40 -23.28
C ARG A 532 -19.62 -3.27 -22.86
N PRO A 533 -19.33 -4.38 -23.57
CA PRO A 533 -18.16 -5.21 -23.28
C PRO A 533 -16.86 -4.43 -23.50
N PHE A 534 -15.86 -4.71 -22.67
CA PHE A 534 -14.56 -4.02 -22.76
C PHE A 534 -13.36 -4.90 -22.41
N GLN A 535 -13.54 -6.03 -21.74
CA GLN A 535 -12.44 -6.91 -21.33
C GLN A 535 -12.89 -8.36 -21.23
N ARG A 536 -11.98 -9.29 -21.52
CA ARG A 536 -12.24 -10.73 -21.36
C ARG A 536 -10.97 -11.49 -20.99
N LEU A 537 -11.10 -12.43 -20.05
CA LEU A 537 -10.11 -13.46 -19.72
C LEU A 537 -10.52 -14.76 -20.40
N ALA A 538 -9.71 -15.25 -21.34
CA ALA A 538 -10.01 -16.48 -22.09
C ALA A 538 -8.96 -17.56 -21.84
N TRP A 539 -9.40 -18.82 -21.73
CA TRP A 539 -8.54 -19.99 -21.51
C TRP A 539 -9.10 -21.22 -22.23
N SER A 540 -8.34 -22.32 -22.18
CA SER A 540 -8.77 -23.64 -22.68
C SER A 540 -8.77 -24.67 -21.55
N GLY A 541 -9.75 -25.58 -21.57
CA GLY A 541 -9.83 -26.66 -20.58
C GLY A 541 -10.27 -26.19 -19.20
N GLY A 542 -9.79 -26.86 -18.15
CA GLY A 542 -10.32 -26.76 -16.79
C GLY A 542 -9.67 -25.73 -15.85
N ASP A 543 -8.53 -25.11 -16.21
CA ASP A 543 -7.84 -24.18 -15.32
C ASP A 543 -7.94 -22.72 -15.80
N PRO A 544 -8.81 -21.90 -15.21
CA PRO A 544 -9.00 -20.50 -15.61
C PRO A 544 -7.79 -19.61 -15.30
N ARG A 545 -6.87 -20.04 -14.42
CA ARG A 545 -5.66 -19.26 -14.04
C ARG A 545 -4.61 -19.20 -15.15
N SER A 546 -4.70 -20.13 -16.10
CA SER A 546 -3.87 -20.14 -17.33
C SER A 546 -4.38 -19.17 -18.41
N GLY A 547 -5.45 -18.43 -18.11
CA GLY A 547 -6.09 -17.55 -19.08
C GLY A 547 -5.23 -16.37 -19.48
N THR A 548 -5.50 -15.86 -20.67
CA THR A 548 -4.94 -14.61 -21.20
C THR A 548 -6.05 -13.58 -21.25
N TRP A 549 -5.78 -12.37 -20.76
CA TRP A 549 -6.75 -11.28 -20.82
C TRP A 549 -6.57 -10.44 -22.08
N THR A 550 -7.67 -9.91 -22.61
CA THR A 550 -7.72 -9.06 -23.82
C THR A 550 -8.71 -7.91 -23.64
N ALA A 551 -8.44 -6.78 -24.27
CA ALA A 551 -9.41 -5.68 -24.40
C ALA A 551 -10.41 -6.00 -25.52
N LEU A 552 -11.65 -5.53 -25.38
CA LEU A 552 -12.73 -5.76 -26.34
C LEU A 552 -13.28 -4.45 -26.91
N ASP A 553 -13.73 -4.49 -28.16
CA ASP A 553 -14.61 -3.46 -28.72
C ASP A 553 -16.08 -3.68 -28.32
N ARG A 554 -16.96 -2.76 -28.71
CA ARG A 554 -18.42 -2.86 -28.45
C ARG A 554 -19.07 -4.10 -29.06
N ALA A 555 -18.48 -4.70 -30.11
CA ALA A 555 -18.94 -5.93 -30.73
C ALA A 555 -18.39 -7.19 -30.03
N GLY A 556 -17.62 -7.04 -28.95
CA GLY A 556 -17.01 -8.13 -28.20
C GLY A 556 -15.79 -8.75 -28.89
N ARG A 557 -15.18 -8.05 -29.86
CA ARG A 557 -13.99 -8.52 -30.60
C ARG A 557 -12.71 -8.01 -29.93
N PRO A 558 -11.59 -8.79 -29.97
CA PRO A 558 -10.33 -8.37 -29.37
C PRO A 558 -9.75 -7.14 -30.08
N VAL A 559 -9.28 -6.16 -29.30
CA VAL A 559 -8.58 -4.96 -29.77
C VAL A 559 -7.28 -4.76 -29.00
N ALA A 560 -6.33 -4.03 -29.60
CA ALA A 560 -5.05 -3.73 -28.95
C ALA A 560 -5.20 -2.74 -27.77
N ALA A 561 -6.12 -1.79 -27.89
CA ALA A 561 -6.54 -0.87 -26.83
C ALA A 561 -8.03 -0.58 -27.01
N ALA A 562 -8.82 -0.45 -25.93
CA ALA A 562 -10.24 -0.19 -26.06
C ALA A 562 -10.52 1.31 -26.17
N ASP A 563 -10.94 1.76 -27.35
CA ASP A 563 -11.41 3.13 -27.60
C ASP A 563 -12.69 3.48 -26.82
N GLU A 564 -13.36 2.48 -26.24
CA GLU A 564 -14.58 2.64 -25.45
C GLU A 564 -14.32 3.15 -24.02
N PHE A 565 -13.12 2.96 -23.45
CA PHE A 565 -12.87 3.36 -22.04
C PHE A 565 -13.15 4.84 -21.75
N PRO A 566 -12.73 5.81 -22.59
CA PRO A 566 -13.06 7.22 -22.37
C PRO A 566 -14.57 7.51 -22.44
N LEU A 567 -15.29 6.84 -23.35
CA LEU A 567 -16.74 7.01 -23.51
C LEU A 567 -17.49 6.46 -22.29
N VAL A 568 -17.04 5.32 -21.79
CA VAL A 568 -17.57 4.69 -20.58
C VAL A 568 -17.30 5.55 -19.34
N ALA A 569 -16.08 6.07 -19.19
CA ALA A 569 -15.73 6.98 -18.10
C ALA A 569 -16.61 8.25 -18.14
N ALA A 570 -16.82 8.83 -19.32
CA ALA A 570 -17.69 10.00 -19.50
C ALA A 570 -19.17 9.69 -19.15
N GLU A 571 -19.69 8.54 -19.55
CA GLU A 571 -21.05 8.11 -19.22
C GLU A 571 -21.25 7.93 -17.71
N ARG A 572 -20.27 7.32 -17.03
CA ARG A 572 -20.26 7.21 -15.57
C ARG A 572 -20.26 8.57 -14.89
N ASP A 573 -19.42 9.49 -15.35
CA ASP A 573 -19.32 10.83 -14.75
C ASP A 573 -20.63 11.62 -14.92
N ALA A 574 -21.34 11.39 -16.03
CA ALA A 574 -22.68 11.95 -16.25
C ALA A 574 -23.77 11.26 -15.40
N ASN A 575 -23.71 9.93 -15.21
CA ASN A 575 -24.80 9.12 -14.67
C ASN A 575 -24.33 8.03 -13.65
N PRO A 576 -23.69 8.38 -12.52
CA PRO A 576 -23.01 7.41 -11.66
C PRO A 576 -23.93 6.37 -10.98
N GLY A 577 -25.23 6.66 -10.85
CA GLY A 577 -26.20 5.76 -10.22
C GLY A 577 -26.85 4.73 -11.16
N ARG A 578 -26.57 4.78 -12.47
CA ARG A 578 -27.17 3.89 -13.49
C ARG A 578 -26.17 2.89 -14.08
N VAL A 579 -24.93 2.90 -13.58
CA VAL A 579 -23.82 2.16 -14.15
C VAL A 579 -23.33 1.11 -13.15
N ALA A 580 -23.16 -0.12 -13.63
CA ALA A 580 -22.60 -1.21 -12.84
C ALA A 580 -21.67 -2.09 -13.68
N LEU A 581 -20.61 -2.62 -13.06
CA LEU A 581 -19.81 -3.69 -13.64
C LEU A 581 -20.65 -4.97 -13.71
N ALA A 582 -20.69 -5.58 -14.89
CA ALA A 582 -21.32 -6.86 -15.14
C ALA A 582 -20.30 -7.90 -15.63
N VAL A 583 -20.49 -9.15 -15.21
CA VAL A 583 -19.65 -10.29 -15.57
C VAL A 583 -20.53 -11.42 -16.09
N ARG A 584 -20.06 -12.12 -17.13
CA ARG A 584 -20.68 -13.38 -17.59
C ARG A 584 -19.63 -14.43 -17.94
N PHE A 585 -20.05 -15.69 -17.92
CA PHE A 585 -19.28 -16.81 -18.41
C PHE A 585 -19.63 -17.11 -19.88
N GLU A 586 -18.62 -17.32 -20.72
CA GLU A 586 -18.75 -17.67 -22.14
C GLU A 586 -18.05 -19.01 -22.40
N SER A 587 -18.66 -19.89 -23.20
CA SER A 587 -18.07 -21.19 -23.52
C SER A 587 -18.39 -21.65 -24.95
N SER A 588 -17.47 -22.42 -25.54
CA SER A 588 -17.73 -23.18 -26.75
C SER A 588 -18.64 -24.40 -26.50
N ASP A 589 -18.79 -24.82 -25.24
CA ASP A 589 -19.64 -25.95 -24.84
C ASP A 589 -20.95 -25.45 -24.20
N PRO A 590 -22.13 -25.72 -24.80
CA PRO A 590 -23.41 -25.27 -24.27
C PRO A 590 -23.88 -25.99 -23.00
N ALA A 591 -23.17 -27.03 -22.55
CA ALA A 591 -23.44 -27.71 -21.28
C ALA A 591 -22.39 -27.38 -20.20
N ALA A 592 -21.53 -26.38 -20.45
CA ALA A 592 -20.54 -25.95 -19.47
C ALA A 592 -21.17 -25.18 -18.30
N THR A 593 -20.57 -25.31 -17.13
CA THR A 593 -20.95 -24.63 -15.90
C THR A 593 -19.65 -24.14 -15.26
N LEU A 594 -19.54 -22.84 -15.03
CA LEU A 594 -18.46 -22.28 -14.23
C LEU A 594 -18.79 -22.46 -12.76
N CYS A 595 -17.92 -23.16 -12.02
CA CYS A 595 -18.04 -23.28 -10.57
C CYS A 595 -17.88 -21.91 -9.87
N PRO A 596 -18.34 -21.77 -8.61
CA PRO A 596 -18.03 -20.58 -7.81
C PRO A 596 -16.52 -20.29 -7.76
N GLY A 597 -16.13 -19.02 -7.71
CA GLY A 597 -14.71 -18.63 -7.65
C GLY A 597 -14.48 -17.15 -7.35
N GLU A 598 -13.23 -16.80 -7.09
CA GLU A 598 -12.81 -15.47 -6.65
C GLU A 598 -11.93 -14.83 -7.71
N VAL A 599 -12.28 -13.63 -8.14
CA VAL A 599 -11.57 -12.92 -9.20
C VAL A 599 -11.18 -11.54 -8.72
N ALA A 600 -9.88 -11.26 -8.70
CA ALA A 600 -9.36 -9.91 -8.48
C ALA A 600 -9.56 -9.08 -9.76
N TRP A 601 -10.15 -7.91 -9.61
CA TRP A 601 -10.44 -7.00 -10.71
C TRP A 601 -10.16 -5.55 -10.29
N THR A 602 -9.52 -4.77 -11.16
CA THR A 602 -9.03 -3.42 -10.81
C THR A 602 -9.79 -2.33 -11.57
N GLY A 603 -10.28 -1.34 -10.83
CA GLY A 603 -10.95 -0.15 -11.39
C GLY A 603 -9.97 0.86 -12.02
N ASP A 604 -10.50 1.94 -12.57
CA ASP A 604 -9.68 3.03 -13.12
C ASP A 604 -8.88 3.82 -12.09
N ASP A 605 -9.41 3.92 -10.87
CA ASP A 605 -8.78 4.56 -9.71
C ASP A 605 -7.67 3.70 -9.05
N GLY A 606 -7.32 2.58 -9.68
CA GLY A 606 -6.31 1.64 -9.19
C GLY A 606 -6.77 0.76 -8.03
N GLN A 607 -8.02 0.87 -7.55
CA GLN A 607 -8.51 0.00 -6.49
C GLN A 607 -8.89 -1.38 -7.04
N THR A 608 -8.33 -2.43 -6.44
CA THR A 608 -8.71 -3.81 -6.74
C THR A 608 -9.82 -4.30 -5.81
N VAL A 609 -10.87 -4.87 -6.41
CA VAL A 609 -11.99 -5.54 -5.76
C VAL A 609 -11.86 -7.04 -5.96
N LEU A 610 -12.18 -7.83 -4.92
CA LEU A 610 -12.25 -9.28 -5.00
C LEU A 610 -13.69 -9.70 -5.30
N ILE A 611 -13.98 -10.04 -6.56
CA ILE A 611 -15.30 -10.46 -7.03
C ILE A 611 -15.55 -11.91 -6.62
N HIS A 612 -16.66 -12.14 -5.92
CA HIS A 612 -17.12 -13.46 -5.51
C HIS A 612 -18.14 -13.94 -6.55
N LEU A 613 -17.67 -14.69 -7.55
CA LEU A 613 -18.52 -15.22 -8.62
C LEU A 613 -19.37 -16.40 -8.13
N PRO A 614 -20.68 -16.43 -8.47
CA PRO A 614 -21.54 -17.57 -8.19
C PRO A 614 -21.28 -18.68 -9.20
N GLN A 615 -22.01 -19.79 -9.08
CA GLN A 615 -22.07 -20.76 -10.17
C GLN A 615 -22.79 -20.11 -11.38
N LEU A 616 -22.16 -20.19 -12.56
CA LEU A 616 -22.68 -19.63 -13.82
C LEU A 616 -22.86 -20.74 -14.85
N ASP A 617 -24.11 -21.08 -15.15
CA ASP A 617 -24.45 -22.12 -16.11
C ASP A 617 -24.51 -21.52 -17.53
N ALA A 618 -23.74 -22.06 -18.47
CA ALA A 618 -23.83 -21.64 -19.87
C ALA A 618 -25.10 -22.20 -20.53
N ALA A 619 -25.73 -21.38 -21.38
CA ALA A 619 -26.86 -21.78 -22.20
C ALA A 619 -26.71 -21.26 -23.64
N PRO A 620 -27.33 -21.92 -24.64
CA PRO A 620 -27.40 -21.38 -26.00
C PRO A 620 -28.02 -19.98 -26.01
N ARG A 621 -27.33 -19.02 -26.63
CA ARG A 621 -27.67 -17.60 -26.54
C ARG A 621 -28.90 -17.25 -27.39
N PRO A 622 -29.86 -16.46 -26.89
CA PRO A 622 -30.87 -15.84 -27.74
C PRO A 622 -30.25 -14.73 -28.61
N PRO A 623 -30.77 -14.47 -29.83
CA PRO A 623 -30.16 -13.52 -30.76
C PRO A 623 -30.13 -12.04 -30.29
N ASP A 624 -30.98 -11.64 -29.34
CA ASP A 624 -31.17 -10.23 -28.90
C ASP A 624 -30.90 -10.02 -27.39
N ASP A 625 -29.85 -10.61 -26.82
CA ASP A 625 -29.52 -10.47 -25.39
C ASP A 625 -28.84 -9.14 -25.01
N GLY A 626 -28.50 -8.31 -26.00
CA GLY A 626 -27.87 -6.99 -25.82
C GLY A 626 -26.38 -7.03 -25.52
N TRP A 627 -25.74 -8.20 -25.43
CA TRP A 627 -24.32 -8.34 -25.11
C TRP A 627 -23.61 -9.19 -26.17
N ALA A 628 -22.98 -8.52 -27.13
CA ALA A 628 -22.27 -9.17 -28.23
C ALA A 628 -21.15 -10.13 -27.76
N THR A 629 -20.92 -11.21 -28.52
CA THR A 629 -19.96 -12.29 -28.22
C THR A 629 -19.37 -12.78 -29.54
N GLU A 630 -18.13 -13.23 -29.54
CA GLU A 630 -17.53 -13.88 -30.71
C GLU A 630 -18.14 -15.26 -30.98
N ALA A 631 -18.17 -15.63 -32.26
CA ALA A 631 -18.73 -16.91 -32.72
C ALA A 631 -18.01 -18.15 -32.16
N VAL A 632 -16.78 -18.01 -31.64
CA VAL A 632 -16.03 -19.10 -31.00
C VAL A 632 -16.67 -19.54 -29.68
N PHE A 633 -17.47 -18.69 -29.03
CA PHE A 633 -18.24 -19.01 -27.83
C PHE A 633 -19.71 -19.20 -28.20
N ALA A 634 -20.14 -20.45 -28.30
CA ALA A 634 -21.48 -20.83 -28.74
C ALA A 634 -22.57 -20.66 -27.65
N ALA A 635 -22.17 -20.50 -26.39
CA ALA A 635 -23.05 -20.38 -25.24
C ALA A 635 -22.53 -19.36 -24.22
N ALA A 636 -23.44 -18.78 -23.45
CA ALA A 636 -23.13 -17.83 -22.39
C ALA A 636 -24.06 -18.01 -21.19
N SER A 637 -23.60 -17.63 -20.00
CA SER A 637 -24.44 -17.57 -18.80
C SER A 637 -25.27 -16.29 -18.75
N ASP A 638 -26.26 -16.27 -17.86
CA ASP A 638 -26.83 -15.00 -17.40
C ASP A 638 -25.74 -14.11 -16.78
N ALA A 639 -25.87 -12.80 -17.00
CA ALA A 639 -24.97 -11.81 -16.44
C ALA A 639 -25.24 -11.57 -14.94
N VAL A 640 -24.18 -11.31 -14.19
CA VAL A 640 -24.25 -10.86 -12.79
C VAL A 640 -23.63 -9.47 -12.66
N ARG A 641 -24.24 -8.62 -11.82
CA ARG A 641 -23.70 -7.30 -11.44
C ARG A 641 -22.81 -7.44 -10.21
N VAL A 642 -21.81 -6.58 -10.11
CA VAL A 642 -20.79 -6.62 -9.05
C VAL A 642 -21.01 -5.47 -8.07
N GLY A 643 -21.02 -5.77 -6.77
CA GLY A 643 -21.00 -4.80 -5.68
C GLY A 643 -19.60 -4.20 -5.46
N VAL A 644 -19.50 -3.02 -4.86
CA VAL A 644 -18.22 -2.40 -4.44
C VAL A 644 -17.48 -3.28 -3.42
N ASP A 645 -18.21 -4.09 -2.66
CA ASP A 645 -17.67 -5.08 -1.73
C ASP A 645 -17.23 -6.40 -2.39
N GLY A 646 -17.48 -6.55 -3.70
CA GLY A 646 -17.19 -7.75 -4.46
C GLY A 646 -18.27 -8.84 -4.44
N SER A 647 -19.42 -8.61 -3.80
CA SER A 647 -20.58 -9.51 -3.93
C SER A 647 -21.16 -9.49 -5.35
N THR A 648 -21.92 -10.52 -5.71
CA THR A 648 -22.56 -10.61 -7.02
C THR A 648 -24.07 -10.78 -6.93
N TRP A 649 -24.76 -10.06 -7.81
CA TRP A 649 -26.22 -9.93 -7.83
C TRP A 649 -26.74 -10.25 -9.23
N ALA A 650 -27.99 -10.68 -9.33
CA ALA A 650 -28.62 -10.85 -10.64
C ALA A 650 -28.58 -9.53 -11.44
N SER A 651 -28.28 -9.61 -12.75
CA SER A 651 -28.21 -8.40 -13.58
C SER A 651 -29.56 -7.69 -13.77
N ARG A 652 -30.65 -8.47 -13.80
CA ARG A 652 -32.02 -7.98 -14.08
C ARG A 652 -32.92 -7.87 -12.84
N SER A 653 -32.41 -8.19 -11.65
CA SER A 653 -33.16 -8.10 -10.39
C SER A 653 -32.23 -7.76 -9.23
N THR A 654 -32.78 -7.58 -8.03
CA THR A 654 -32.00 -7.37 -6.79
C THR A 654 -31.77 -8.69 -6.05
N ALA A 655 -31.86 -9.84 -6.74
CA ALA A 655 -31.59 -11.13 -6.11
C ALA A 655 -30.08 -11.31 -5.89
N ASP A 656 -29.69 -11.56 -4.63
CA ASP A 656 -28.33 -11.94 -4.28
C ASP A 656 -27.98 -13.30 -4.91
N ARG A 657 -26.79 -13.40 -5.49
CA ARG A 657 -26.26 -14.63 -6.09
C ARG A 657 -25.07 -15.16 -5.32
N ARG A 658 -24.24 -14.27 -4.76
CA ARG A 658 -23.13 -14.62 -3.87
C ARG A 658 -22.70 -13.44 -3.01
N ALA A 659 -22.66 -13.67 -1.71
CA ALA A 659 -22.22 -12.69 -0.73
C ALA A 659 -20.70 -12.48 -0.81
N SER A 660 -20.24 -11.31 -0.38
CA SER A 660 -18.80 -11.04 -0.20
C SER A 660 -18.28 -11.78 1.04
N LEU A 661 -17.28 -12.64 0.85
CA LEU A 661 -16.60 -13.40 1.92
C LEU A 661 -15.30 -12.69 2.34
N GLY A 662 -15.28 -11.37 2.18
CA GLY A 662 -14.17 -10.46 2.46
C GLY A 662 -13.15 -10.38 1.33
N ASP A 663 -12.29 -9.38 1.43
CA ASP A 663 -11.47 -8.85 0.33
C ASP A 663 -10.01 -9.32 0.33
N VAL A 664 -9.69 -10.40 1.03
CA VAL A 664 -8.33 -10.97 1.15
C VAL A 664 -8.07 -12.02 0.07
N ALA A 665 -6.86 -12.10 -0.46
CA ALA A 665 -6.44 -13.10 -1.42
C ALA A 665 -6.64 -14.52 -0.86
N PRO A 666 -7.37 -15.40 -1.58
CA PRO A 666 -7.47 -16.80 -1.21
C PRO A 666 -6.18 -17.59 -1.49
N ILE A 667 -6.12 -18.79 -0.92
CA ILE A 667 -5.11 -19.79 -1.22
C ILE A 667 -5.54 -20.53 -2.49
N ALA A 668 -4.84 -20.27 -3.59
CA ALA A 668 -5.28 -20.74 -4.91
C ALA A 668 -5.24 -22.26 -5.12
N GLY A 669 -4.37 -22.97 -4.38
CA GLY A 669 -4.27 -24.43 -4.44
C GLY A 669 -5.22 -25.17 -3.49
N ALA A 670 -5.96 -24.45 -2.64
CA ALA A 670 -6.91 -25.06 -1.72
C ALA A 670 -8.17 -25.54 -2.45
N ALA A 671 -8.74 -26.67 -2.01
CA ALA A 671 -9.97 -27.18 -2.58
C ALA A 671 -11.20 -26.42 -2.07
N ALA A 672 -11.20 -26.04 -0.79
CA ALA A 672 -12.16 -25.12 -0.21
C ALA A 672 -11.55 -23.72 -0.11
N LEU A 673 -12.40 -22.69 -0.12
CA LEU A 673 -11.94 -21.30 -0.03
C LEU A 673 -11.21 -21.08 1.30
N ARG A 674 -9.90 -20.85 1.25
CA ARG A 674 -9.09 -20.60 2.45
C ARG A 674 -8.33 -19.28 2.36
N ARG A 675 -8.10 -18.64 3.51
CA ARG A 675 -7.35 -17.39 3.63
C ARG A 675 -6.09 -17.60 4.47
N ARG A 676 -5.02 -16.86 4.16
CA ARG A 676 -3.79 -16.89 4.97
C ARG A 676 -3.97 -16.07 6.24
N ARG A 677 -3.28 -16.46 7.30
CA ARG A 677 -3.14 -15.69 8.53
C ARG A 677 -1.77 -15.04 8.59
N VAL A 678 -1.73 -13.78 8.99
CA VAL A 678 -0.47 -13.10 9.27
C VAL A 678 0.13 -13.68 10.53
N HIS A 679 1.42 -13.98 10.48
CA HIS A 679 2.17 -14.51 11.59
C HIS A 679 3.52 -13.80 11.72
N GLY A 680 3.79 -13.26 12.91
CA GLY A 680 5.04 -12.57 13.19
C GLY A 680 6.17 -13.57 13.42
N ARG A 681 7.23 -13.52 12.60
CA ARG A 681 8.38 -14.42 12.71
C ARG A 681 9.67 -13.72 12.28
N ARG A 682 10.80 -14.01 12.95
CA ARG A 682 12.11 -13.54 12.50
C ARG A 682 12.60 -14.35 11.30
N LEU A 683 12.91 -13.67 10.21
CA LEU A 683 13.32 -14.22 8.91
C LEU A 683 14.74 -13.78 8.51
N CYS A 684 15.37 -12.91 9.32
CA CYS A 684 16.70 -12.37 9.08
C CYS A 684 17.84 -13.39 8.92
N ALA A 685 17.62 -14.68 9.20
CA ALA A 685 18.64 -15.71 9.01
C ALA A 685 18.75 -16.23 7.57
N TRP A 686 17.86 -15.83 6.64
CA TRP A 686 17.92 -16.23 5.22
C TRP A 686 19.31 -16.06 4.59
N ASP A 687 19.98 -14.93 4.83
CA ASP A 687 21.29 -14.66 4.23
C ASP A 687 22.45 -15.46 4.85
N ARG A 688 22.18 -16.25 5.90
CA ARG A 688 23.14 -17.13 6.58
C ARG A 688 22.74 -18.59 6.50
N GLU A 689 21.71 -18.91 5.72
CA GLU A 689 21.32 -20.28 5.48
C GLU A 689 22.43 -21.01 4.73
N ASP A 690 22.77 -22.19 5.22
CA ASP A 690 23.78 -23.05 4.60
C ASP A 690 23.17 -24.44 4.38
N PRO A 691 22.67 -24.73 3.16
CA PRO A 691 22.14 -26.04 2.83
C PRO A 691 23.24 -27.11 2.73
N SER A 692 24.51 -26.70 2.62
CA SER A 692 25.67 -27.59 2.52
C SER A 692 26.27 -27.98 3.89
N ALA A 693 25.87 -27.29 4.97
CA ALA A 693 26.27 -27.64 6.33
C ALA A 693 25.73 -29.00 6.77
N THR A 694 26.43 -29.66 7.70
CA THR A 694 25.99 -30.93 8.30
C THR A 694 25.84 -30.77 9.82
N PRO A 695 24.61 -30.75 10.36
CA PRO A 695 23.31 -30.76 9.65
C PRO A 695 23.04 -29.43 8.92
N PRO A 696 22.14 -29.42 7.91
CA PRO A 696 21.77 -28.20 7.18
C PRO A 696 21.30 -27.11 8.14
N ARG A 697 21.81 -25.89 7.96
CA ARG A 697 21.44 -24.73 8.78
C ARG A 697 20.38 -23.91 8.04
N LEU A 698 19.16 -24.43 8.01
CA LEU A 698 18.01 -23.79 7.35
C LEU A 698 16.95 -23.36 8.37
N LEU A 699 16.24 -22.27 8.10
CA LEU A 699 15.01 -21.97 8.84
C LEU A 699 13.93 -23.00 8.48
N ALA A 700 13.07 -23.33 9.45
CA ALA A 700 11.87 -24.10 9.15
C ALA A 700 11.00 -23.36 8.12
N LEU A 701 10.39 -24.09 7.20
CA LEU A 701 9.54 -23.51 6.16
C LEU A 701 8.31 -22.81 6.76
N THR A 702 7.72 -21.92 5.98
CA THR A 702 6.48 -21.22 6.34
C THR A 702 5.34 -22.24 6.33
N PRO A 703 4.58 -22.39 7.44
CA PRO A 703 3.48 -23.35 7.49
C PRO A 703 2.38 -23.03 6.46
N PRO A 704 1.68 -24.05 5.91
CA PRO A 704 0.49 -23.83 5.08
C PRO A 704 -0.56 -22.97 5.79
N GLY A 705 -1.20 -22.06 5.08
CA GLY A 705 -2.18 -21.12 5.63
C GLY A 705 -1.58 -19.91 6.34
N HIS A 706 -0.25 -19.72 6.34
CA HIS A 706 0.42 -18.59 6.97
C HIS A 706 1.12 -17.65 5.97
N LEU A 707 1.20 -16.38 6.37
CA LEU A 707 2.08 -15.36 5.82
C LEU A 707 3.03 -14.93 6.94
N ASP A 708 4.27 -15.43 6.90
CA ASP A 708 5.30 -15.09 7.88
C ASP A 708 5.87 -13.70 7.57
N VAL A 709 5.90 -12.80 8.56
CA VAL A 709 6.39 -11.42 8.40
C VAL A 709 7.40 -11.07 9.50
N ASP A 710 8.57 -10.56 9.09
CA ASP A 710 9.62 -9.97 9.92
C ASP A 710 9.58 -8.44 9.76
N VAL A 711 8.88 -7.77 10.68
CA VAL A 711 8.73 -6.30 10.66
C VAL A 711 10.03 -5.56 10.95
N GLU A 712 11.02 -6.18 11.59
CA GLU A 712 12.29 -5.53 11.92
C GLU A 712 13.20 -5.42 10.70
N HIS A 713 13.12 -6.41 9.80
CA HIS A 713 13.95 -6.48 8.59
C HIS A 713 13.18 -6.25 7.30
N GLY A 714 11.85 -6.14 7.34
CA GLY A 714 11.02 -5.93 6.15
C GLY A 714 11.03 -7.13 5.23
N LEU A 715 11.01 -8.34 5.80
CA LEU A 715 11.02 -9.60 5.06
C LEU A 715 9.70 -10.32 5.27
N PHE A 716 9.23 -11.04 4.25
CA PHE A 716 8.03 -11.87 4.38
C PHE A 716 8.07 -13.08 3.43
N ALA A 717 7.39 -14.15 3.82
CA ALA A 717 7.35 -15.39 3.05
C ALA A 717 5.97 -16.03 2.99
N PHE A 718 5.71 -16.67 1.85
CA PHE A 718 4.58 -17.58 1.66
C PHE A 718 5.09 -19.03 1.70
N CYS A 719 4.24 -19.94 2.15
CA CYS A 719 4.49 -21.37 2.03
C CYS A 719 4.76 -21.74 0.57
N ALA A 720 5.80 -22.55 0.32
CA ALA A 720 6.19 -22.98 -1.02
C ALA A 720 5.07 -23.75 -1.75
N ASP A 721 4.26 -24.52 -1.01
CA ASP A 721 3.12 -25.28 -1.55
C ASP A 721 1.89 -24.41 -1.84
N GLU A 722 1.88 -23.17 -1.35
CA GLU A 722 0.79 -22.22 -1.51
C GLU A 722 1.32 -20.88 -2.07
N PRO A 723 1.92 -20.85 -3.28
CA PRO A 723 2.50 -19.64 -3.84
C PRO A 723 1.45 -18.56 -4.09
N PRO A 724 1.84 -17.26 -4.06
CA PRO A 724 0.95 -16.18 -4.45
C PRO A 724 0.57 -16.32 -5.93
N GLN A 725 -0.69 -16.02 -6.26
CA GLN A 725 -1.13 -16.00 -7.66
C GLN A 725 -0.53 -14.81 -8.40
N THR A 726 -0.35 -14.99 -9.71
CA THR A 726 0.13 -13.95 -10.60
C THR A 726 -1.00 -13.33 -11.39
N TRP A 727 -0.79 -12.11 -11.88
CA TRP A 727 -1.64 -11.57 -12.91
C TRP A 727 -1.54 -12.43 -14.17
N PRO A 728 -2.65 -12.68 -14.89
CA PRO A 728 -2.62 -13.41 -16.15
C PRO A 728 -1.87 -12.61 -17.21
N ASP A 729 -1.32 -13.32 -18.19
CA ASP A 729 -0.71 -12.71 -19.36
C ASP A 729 -1.75 -11.89 -20.15
N GLY A 730 -1.31 -10.83 -20.83
CA GLY A 730 -2.17 -10.00 -21.68
C GLY A 730 -1.40 -8.82 -22.28
N VAL A 731 -2.09 -7.71 -22.60
CA VAL A 731 -1.44 -6.54 -23.21
C VAL A 731 -0.44 -5.95 -22.20
N PRO A 732 0.88 -5.94 -22.49
CA PRO A 732 1.90 -5.55 -21.54
C PRO A 732 1.81 -4.07 -21.12
N PRO A 733 2.33 -3.72 -19.93
CA PRO A 733 3.13 -4.56 -19.03
C PRO A 733 2.29 -5.45 -18.10
N VAL A 734 2.80 -6.64 -17.80
CA VAL A 734 2.27 -7.45 -16.69
C VAL A 734 2.68 -6.76 -15.37
N PRO A 735 1.71 -6.33 -14.55
CA PRO A 735 1.98 -5.65 -13.29
C PRO A 735 2.63 -6.59 -12.27
N PRO A 736 3.35 -6.07 -11.26
CA PRO A 736 3.86 -6.89 -10.16
C PRO A 736 2.71 -7.56 -9.41
N SER A 737 2.80 -8.87 -9.26
CA SER A 737 1.75 -9.67 -8.59
C SER A 737 1.79 -9.53 -7.07
N VAL A 738 2.96 -9.26 -6.49
CA VAL A 738 3.13 -9.03 -5.06
C VAL A 738 3.55 -7.58 -4.84
N THR A 739 2.69 -6.82 -4.17
CA THR A 739 2.91 -5.41 -3.86
C THR A 739 2.70 -5.14 -2.38
N VAL A 740 3.18 -3.98 -1.91
CA VAL A 740 3.15 -3.60 -0.51
C VAL A 740 2.65 -2.17 -0.32
N ASP A 741 1.76 -1.99 0.65
CA ASP A 741 1.41 -0.68 1.19
C ASP A 741 2.18 -0.48 2.49
N LEU A 742 2.97 0.58 2.59
CA LEU A 742 3.88 0.82 3.72
C LEU A 742 3.97 2.30 4.04
N GLU A 743 4.49 2.61 5.22
CA GLU A 743 4.84 3.96 5.63
C GLU A 743 6.34 4.18 5.39
N GLN A 744 6.68 5.04 4.45
CA GLN A 744 8.06 5.42 4.18
C GLN A 744 8.46 6.58 5.08
N GLY A 745 9.47 6.38 5.93
CA GLY A 745 9.98 7.45 6.78
C GLY A 745 10.92 8.41 6.02
N ALA A 746 10.89 9.69 6.37
CA ALA A 746 11.96 10.65 6.11
C ALA A 746 12.00 11.73 7.18
N THR A 747 13.11 12.46 7.30
CA THR A 747 13.20 13.61 8.22
C THR A 747 12.39 14.81 7.74
N MET A 748 12.33 15.03 6.41
CA MET A 748 11.46 16.01 5.74
C MET A 748 11.36 15.66 4.25
N HIS A 749 10.69 16.52 3.46
CA HIS A 749 10.55 16.37 2.01
C HIS A 749 11.88 16.58 1.25
N ILE A 750 12.77 15.59 1.31
CA ILE A 750 14.03 15.50 0.54
C ILE A 750 14.07 14.14 -0.17
N GLY A 751 14.36 14.18 -1.47
CA GLY A 751 14.38 13.02 -2.34
C GLY A 751 13.00 12.59 -2.83
N ALA A 752 12.99 11.50 -3.58
CA ALA A 752 11.79 10.90 -4.17
C ALA A 752 10.99 10.17 -3.09
N LEU A 753 10.08 10.91 -2.45
CA LEU A 753 9.13 10.42 -1.46
C LEU A 753 7.72 10.35 -2.06
N PRO A 754 6.86 9.42 -1.60
CA PRO A 754 5.46 9.33 -2.01
C PRO A 754 4.65 10.43 -1.31
N ALA A 755 4.94 11.69 -1.62
CA ALA A 755 4.38 12.88 -1.00
C ALA A 755 3.75 13.81 -2.03
N ALA A 756 2.87 14.70 -1.57
CA ALA A 756 2.40 15.81 -2.40
C ALA A 756 3.57 16.77 -2.67
N ARG A 757 3.83 17.11 -3.93
CA ARG A 757 5.01 17.89 -4.35
C ARG A 757 4.66 19.33 -4.61
N GLU A 758 3.48 19.61 -5.15
CA GLU A 758 3.07 20.97 -5.48
C GLU A 758 3.14 21.93 -4.29
N PRO A 759 2.68 21.56 -3.07
CA PRO A 759 2.79 22.44 -1.90
C PRO A 759 4.25 22.62 -1.42
N VAL A 760 5.11 21.65 -1.69
CA VAL A 760 6.52 21.67 -1.27
C VAL A 760 7.37 22.50 -2.23
N LEU A 761 7.05 22.46 -3.52
CA LEU A 761 7.73 23.20 -4.58
C LEU A 761 7.12 24.58 -4.85
N ASP A 762 5.99 24.89 -4.20
CA ASP A 762 5.20 26.11 -4.40
C ASP A 762 4.88 26.38 -5.88
N ARG A 763 4.54 25.31 -6.62
CA ARG A 763 4.19 25.37 -8.04
C ARG A 763 3.35 24.17 -8.46
N ARG A 764 2.49 24.36 -9.45
CA ARG A 764 1.78 23.24 -10.10
C ARG A 764 2.73 22.38 -10.94
N LEU A 765 2.49 21.08 -10.95
CA LEU A 765 3.18 20.16 -11.87
C LEU A 765 2.67 20.34 -13.30
N ALA A 766 3.52 20.05 -14.28
CA ALA A 766 3.16 20.19 -15.68
C ALA A 766 2.15 19.10 -16.09
N ARG A 767 1.20 19.43 -16.97
CA ARG A 767 0.26 18.45 -17.51
C ARG A 767 1.01 17.40 -18.35
N PRO A 768 0.77 16.08 -18.16
CA PRO A 768 1.46 15.03 -18.91
C PRO A 768 1.09 15.02 -20.40
N THR A 769 2.06 14.63 -21.23
CA THR A 769 1.87 14.30 -22.66
C THR A 769 2.11 12.83 -22.96
N GLN A 770 2.84 12.14 -22.08
CA GLN A 770 3.07 10.69 -22.09
C GLN A 770 2.90 10.16 -20.67
N LEU A 771 2.24 9.02 -20.51
CA LEU A 771 2.08 8.33 -19.24
C LEU A 771 2.96 7.08 -19.19
N VAL A 772 3.58 6.81 -18.06
CA VAL A 772 4.34 5.60 -17.78
C VAL A 772 3.72 4.92 -16.58
N SER A 773 3.33 3.66 -16.73
CA SER A 773 2.65 2.90 -15.67
C SER A 773 2.94 1.42 -15.85
N ARG A 774 3.70 0.83 -14.91
CA ARG A 774 3.96 -0.62 -14.89
C ARG A 774 2.78 -1.38 -14.30
N SER A 775 2.06 -0.74 -13.38
CA SER A 775 0.82 -1.20 -12.79
C SER A 775 -0.34 -1.24 -13.79
N GLY A 776 -0.28 -0.43 -14.85
CA GLY A 776 -1.35 -0.27 -15.83
C GLY A 776 -2.50 0.63 -15.34
N VAL A 777 -2.41 1.25 -14.17
CA VAL A 777 -3.45 2.12 -13.59
C VAL A 777 -3.05 3.59 -13.63
N LEU A 778 -4.02 4.47 -13.42
CA LEU A 778 -3.82 5.89 -13.16
C LEU A 778 -3.92 6.13 -11.65
N HIS A 779 -3.29 7.19 -11.16
CA HIS A 779 -3.47 7.59 -9.76
C HIS A 779 -4.94 8.01 -9.50
N PRO A 780 -5.45 7.90 -8.26
CA PRO A 780 -6.88 8.05 -7.96
C PRO A 780 -7.51 9.40 -8.33
N ASP A 781 -6.70 10.47 -8.36
CA ASP A 781 -7.15 11.84 -8.63
C ASP A 781 -6.99 12.21 -10.12
N ALA A 782 -6.63 11.26 -11.00
CA ALA A 782 -6.42 11.50 -12.42
C ALA A 782 -7.73 11.93 -13.13
N PRO A 783 -7.72 13.06 -13.85
CA PRO A 783 -8.87 13.48 -14.66
C PRO A 783 -9.25 12.45 -15.73
N ALA A 784 -10.55 12.26 -15.99
CA ALA A 784 -11.03 11.35 -17.03
C ALA A 784 -10.46 11.64 -18.44
N THR A 785 -10.10 12.90 -18.72
CA THR A 785 -9.44 13.26 -19.98
C THR A 785 -8.06 12.63 -20.17
N TRP A 786 -7.45 12.09 -19.12
CA TRP A 786 -6.14 11.44 -19.20
C TRP A 786 -6.21 10.04 -19.82
N HIS A 787 -7.40 9.45 -19.94
CA HIS A 787 -7.61 8.20 -20.69
C HIS A 787 -7.24 8.34 -22.17
N THR A 788 -7.13 9.56 -22.71
CA THR A 788 -6.72 9.80 -24.10
C THR A 788 -5.21 9.98 -24.29
N ILE A 789 -4.42 10.03 -23.20
CA ILE A 789 -2.97 10.25 -23.26
C ILE A 789 -2.26 8.91 -23.52
N PRO A 790 -1.27 8.83 -24.44
CA PRO A 790 -0.53 7.59 -24.68
C PRO A 790 0.14 7.06 -23.42
N ARG A 791 0.03 5.75 -23.18
CA ARG A 791 0.55 5.07 -21.99
C ARG A 791 1.60 4.04 -22.39
N HIS A 792 2.68 3.98 -21.62
CA HIS A 792 3.85 3.16 -21.86
C HIS A 792 4.18 2.29 -20.66
N ALA A 793 4.74 1.10 -20.95
CA ALA A 793 5.14 0.13 -19.95
C ALA A 793 6.43 0.50 -19.19
N SER A 794 7.28 1.31 -19.82
CA SER A 794 8.63 1.63 -19.41
C SER A 794 8.99 3.06 -19.79
N LEU A 795 10.02 3.61 -19.13
CA LEU A 795 10.56 4.91 -19.50
C LEU A 795 11.20 4.86 -20.89
N SER A 796 11.94 3.79 -21.20
CA SER A 796 12.52 3.56 -22.53
C SER A 796 11.46 3.63 -23.64
N ALA A 797 10.29 3.02 -23.45
CA ALA A 797 9.22 3.05 -24.45
C ALA A 797 8.63 4.46 -24.64
N ALA A 798 8.42 5.19 -23.54
CA ALA A 798 7.93 6.57 -23.62
C ALA A 798 8.91 7.50 -24.34
N LEU A 799 10.21 7.41 -24.03
CA LEU A 799 11.24 8.21 -24.69
C LEU A 799 11.40 7.84 -26.17
N ALA A 800 11.27 6.55 -26.52
CA ALA A 800 11.27 6.12 -27.92
C ALA A 800 10.06 6.67 -28.71
N ALA A 801 8.88 6.71 -28.11
CA ALA A 801 7.68 7.31 -28.72
C ALA A 801 7.85 8.83 -28.92
N ILE A 802 8.46 9.53 -27.96
CA ILE A 802 8.80 10.95 -28.09
C ILE A 802 9.81 11.16 -29.22
N ALA A 803 10.87 10.35 -29.29
CA ALA A 803 11.87 10.42 -30.36
C ALA A 803 11.23 10.26 -31.74
N ALA A 804 10.32 9.28 -31.90
CA ALA A 804 9.58 9.08 -33.14
C ALA A 804 8.69 10.28 -33.50
N LYS A 805 8.00 10.86 -32.51
CA LYS A 805 7.19 12.07 -32.68
C LYS A 805 8.03 13.28 -33.12
N TRP A 806 9.18 13.49 -32.49
CA TRP A 806 10.08 14.61 -32.80
C TRP A 806 10.74 14.48 -34.16
N ALA A 807 11.06 13.26 -34.60
CA ALA A 807 11.61 13.03 -35.94
C ALA A 807 10.65 13.46 -37.06
N GLY A 808 9.34 13.42 -36.83
CA GLY A 808 8.32 13.87 -37.78
C GLY A 808 7.93 15.35 -37.68
N ALA A 809 8.53 16.11 -36.75
CA ALA A 809 8.14 17.50 -36.51
C ALA A 809 8.73 18.47 -37.56
N PRO A 810 8.00 19.53 -37.96
CA PRO A 810 8.52 20.57 -38.85
C PRO A 810 9.73 21.32 -38.25
N PRO A 811 10.68 21.81 -39.06
CA PRO A 811 11.78 22.65 -38.60
C PRO A 811 11.29 23.91 -37.87
N GLY A 812 12.01 24.36 -36.84
CA GLY A 812 11.64 25.56 -36.07
C GLY A 812 10.48 25.38 -35.07
N THR A 813 9.94 24.18 -34.92
CA THR A 813 8.85 23.90 -33.98
C THR A 813 9.35 23.89 -32.54
N ALA A 814 8.60 24.50 -31.62
CA ALA A 814 8.81 24.33 -30.18
C ALA A 814 8.16 23.01 -29.72
N LEU A 815 8.98 22.10 -29.21
CA LEU A 815 8.56 20.77 -28.78
C LEU A 815 8.68 20.66 -27.26
N HIS A 816 7.55 20.45 -26.60
CA HIS A 816 7.45 20.33 -25.15
C HIS A 816 6.77 19.00 -24.79
N GLU A 817 7.50 18.12 -24.11
CA GLU A 817 7.00 16.82 -23.67
C GLU A 817 7.14 16.65 -22.15
N VAL A 818 6.14 16.02 -21.55
CA VAL A 818 6.08 15.68 -20.13
C VAL A 818 5.77 14.20 -20.01
N VAL A 819 6.77 13.43 -19.58
CA VAL A 819 6.65 12.02 -19.23
C VAL A 819 6.29 11.94 -17.76
N GLN A 820 5.12 11.39 -17.43
CA GLN A 820 4.68 11.23 -16.05
C GLN A 820 4.56 9.75 -15.67
N PHE A 821 5.18 9.37 -14.56
CA PHE A 821 4.95 8.08 -13.91
C PHE A 821 3.66 8.14 -13.08
N GLU A 822 2.76 7.19 -13.31
CA GLU A 822 1.43 7.11 -12.67
C GLU A 822 1.37 6.15 -11.48
N ASP A 823 2.49 5.48 -11.15
CA ASP A 823 2.54 4.51 -10.05
C ASP A 823 3.87 4.54 -9.29
N SER A 824 3.86 3.84 -8.16
CA SER A 824 5.01 3.63 -7.28
C SER A 824 5.76 2.33 -7.59
N ALA A 825 5.67 1.82 -8.82
CA ALA A 825 6.31 0.57 -9.19
C ALA A 825 7.84 0.71 -9.34
N THR A 826 8.51 -0.43 -9.28
CA THR A 826 9.92 -0.54 -9.70
C THR A 826 9.98 -0.83 -11.19
N TYR A 827 10.86 -0.15 -11.93
CA TYR A 827 11.10 -0.32 -13.35
C TYR A 827 12.49 -0.95 -13.54
N PRO A 828 12.59 -2.29 -13.59
CA PRO A 828 13.86 -3.00 -13.67
C PRO A 828 14.45 -2.99 -15.09
N GLY A 829 15.77 -2.90 -15.19
CA GLY A 829 16.49 -3.10 -16.46
C GLY A 829 16.20 -2.03 -17.51
N GLU A 830 15.92 -0.81 -17.09
CA GLU A 830 15.67 0.31 -18.01
C GLU A 830 16.98 0.68 -18.74
N ALA A 831 16.88 0.82 -20.06
CA ALA A 831 17.95 1.29 -20.93
C ALA A 831 17.44 2.52 -21.72
N PRO A 832 17.18 3.65 -21.03
CA PRO A 832 16.57 4.80 -21.66
C PRO A 832 17.53 5.45 -22.66
N VAL A 833 16.98 5.97 -23.75
CA VAL A 833 17.72 6.72 -24.76
C VAL A 833 17.16 8.13 -24.80
N TRP A 834 18.01 9.13 -24.66
CA TRP A 834 17.57 10.52 -24.77
C TRP A 834 17.01 10.79 -26.17
N PRO A 835 15.79 11.35 -26.29
CA PRO A 835 15.20 11.61 -27.60
C PRO A 835 16.09 12.55 -28.43
N PRO A 836 16.48 12.17 -29.66
CA PRO A 836 17.09 13.10 -30.59
C PRO A 836 16.03 14.11 -31.05
N GLY A 837 16.39 15.39 -31.09
CA GLY A 837 15.52 16.44 -31.63
C GLY A 837 16.07 17.01 -32.95
N PRO A 838 15.22 17.71 -33.73
CA PRO A 838 15.68 18.43 -34.92
C PRO A 838 16.71 19.51 -34.57
N ALA A 839 17.69 19.75 -35.44
CA ALA A 839 18.78 20.70 -35.17
C ALA A 839 18.31 22.15 -34.90
N ASP A 840 17.19 22.57 -35.51
CA ASP A 840 16.64 23.93 -35.42
C ASP A 840 15.42 24.05 -34.48
N ALA A 841 15.17 23.06 -33.62
CA ALA A 841 13.99 23.03 -32.73
C ALA A 841 14.31 23.49 -31.30
N THR A 842 13.32 24.11 -30.65
CA THR A 842 13.37 24.41 -29.21
C THR A 842 12.81 23.22 -28.44
N LEU A 843 13.65 22.54 -27.66
CA LEU A 843 13.29 21.28 -26.98
C LEU A 843 13.15 21.49 -25.47
N SER A 844 12.02 21.04 -24.91
CA SER A 844 11.78 20.98 -23.47
C SER A 844 11.28 19.60 -23.08
N LEU A 845 11.97 18.95 -22.15
CA LEU A 845 11.61 17.61 -21.65
C LEU A 845 11.50 17.63 -20.13
N THR A 846 10.35 17.18 -19.62
CA THR A 846 10.14 16.93 -18.19
C THR A 846 9.86 15.45 -17.97
N ILE A 847 10.56 14.83 -17.02
CA ILE A 847 10.26 13.49 -16.52
C ILE A 847 9.88 13.63 -15.05
N GLN A 848 8.64 13.33 -14.71
CA GLN A 848 8.10 13.56 -13.37
C GLN A 848 7.33 12.35 -12.84
N ALA A 849 7.22 12.24 -11.53
CA ALA A 849 6.27 11.37 -10.87
C ALA A 849 4.95 12.11 -10.61
N ALA A 850 3.82 11.42 -10.72
CA ALA A 850 2.52 11.91 -10.27
C ALA A 850 2.55 12.21 -8.76
N GLU A 851 1.66 13.10 -8.30
CA GLU A 851 1.53 13.44 -6.88
C GLU A 851 1.40 12.18 -6.02
N ARG A 852 2.13 12.12 -4.89
CA ARG A 852 2.15 10.98 -3.96
C ARG A 852 2.69 9.65 -4.50
N GLU A 853 3.09 9.57 -5.77
CA GLU A 853 3.74 8.37 -6.32
C GLU A 853 5.26 8.40 -6.18
N ARG A 854 5.90 7.23 -6.07
CA ARG A 854 7.37 7.09 -6.01
C ARG A 854 7.87 6.02 -6.97
N PRO A 855 8.11 6.35 -8.26
CA PRO A 855 8.67 5.40 -9.20
C PRO A 855 10.15 5.13 -8.87
N THR A 856 10.53 3.85 -8.91
CA THR A 856 11.92 3.40 -8.73
C THR A 856 12.47 2.88 -10.05
N VAL A 857 13.28 3.68 -10.72
CA VAL A 857 13.84 3.39 -12.04
C VAL A 857 15.24 2.76 -11.87
N LEU A 858 15.34 1.47 -12.18
CA LEU A 858 16.58 0.72 -12.12
C LEU A 858 17.21 0.64 -13.51
N ILE A 859 18.23 1.45 -13.72
CA ILE A 859 19.01 1.51 -14.94
C ILE A 859 19.88 0.25 -15.05
N ASP A 860 19.84 -0.36 -16.23
CA ASP A 860 20.68 -1.49 -16.56
C ASP A 860 22.18 -1.09 -16.51
N PRO A 861 23.03 -1.79 -15.76
CA PRO A 861 24.41 -1.38 -15.54
C PRO A 861 25.32 -1.58 -16.77
N LEU A 862 24.90 -2.39 -17.76
CA LEU A 862 25.70 -2.69 -18.95
C LEU A 862 25.42 -1.71 -20.09
N THR A 863 24.14 -1.41 -20.32
CA THR A 863 23.67 -0.52 -21.38
C THR A 863 23.56 0.92 -20.91
N GLY A 864 23.17 1.13 -19.66
CA GLY A 864 23.07 2.46 -19.06
C GLY A 864 22.05 3.36 -19.76
N TRP A 865 22.25 4.67 -19.58
CA TRP A 865 21.51 5.68 -20.32
C TRP A 865 22.26 6.03 -21.61
N GLY A 866 21.62 5.82 -22.77
CA GLY A 866 22.25 5.96 -24.09
C GLY A 866 21.76 7.14 -24.93
N GLY A 867 22.29 7.19 -26.16
CA GLY A 867 21.92 8.16 -27.20
C GLY A 867 22.89 9.34 -27.33
N THR A 868 22.88 9.99 -28.50
CA THR A 868 23.55 11.29 -28.70
C THR A 868 22.54 12.38 -28.34
N PRO A 869 22.70 13.07 -27.20
CA PRO A 869 21.68 14.00 -26.74
C PRO A 869 21.65 15.26 -27.62
N ALA A 870 20.44 15.72 -27.94
CA ALA A 870 20.23 17.06 -28.48
C ALA A 870 20.52 18.14 -27.42
N VAL A 871 20.64 19.40 -27.85
CA VAL A 871 20.72 20.54 -26.92
C VAL A 871 19.31 21.00 -26.56
N TYR A 872 18.98 20.92 -25.28
CA TYR A 872 17.67 21.29 -24.75
C TYR A 872 17.65 22.75 -24.30
N THR A 873 16.48 23.38 -24.38
CA THR A 873 16.26 24.65 -23.67
C THR A 873 16.01 24.39 -22.20
N ARG A 874 15.22 23.34 -21.88
CA ARG A 874 14.92 22.94 -20.50
C ARG A 874 14.87 21.43 -20.35
N LEU A 875 15.53 20.92 -19.31
CA LEU A 875 15.45 19.54 -18.86
C LEU A 875 15.06 19.51 -17.38
N ALA A 876 13.99 18.80 -17.04
CA ALA A 876 13.50 18.71 -15.67
C ALA A 876 13.27 17.25 -15.26
N LEU A 877 13.84 16.85 -14.12
CA LEU A 877 13.51 15.60 -13.43
C LEU A 877 12.85 15.93 -12.10
N CYS A 878 11.70 15.34 -11.81
CA CYS A 878 10.96 15.63 -10.59
C CYS A 878 10.43 14.35 -9.91
N GLY A 879 10.81 14.11 -8.65
CA GLY A 879 10.20 13.04 -7.85
C GLY A 879 10.65 11.63 -8.17
N LEU A 880 11.80 11.43 -8.83
CA LEU A 880 12.25 10.12 -9.34
C LEU A 880 13.30 9.48 -8.42
N ALA A 881 13.15 8.18 -8.14
CA ALA A 881 14.21 7.37 -7.54
C ALA A 881 15.00 6.65 -8.65
N LEU A 882 16.23 7.07 -8.91
CA LEU A 882 17.06 6.67 -10.06
C LEU A 882 18.31 5.94 -9.58
N GLY A 883 18.62 4.77 -10.13
CA GLY A 883 19.85 4.07 -9.79
C GLY A 883 19.91 2.69 -10.39
N GLY A 884 20.81 1.85 -9.89
CA GLY A 884 20.99 0.48 -10.37
C GLY A 884 22.27 -0.06 -9.79
N ALA A 885 22.24 -1.28 -9.25
CA ALA A 885 23.43 -1.90 -8.69
C ALA A 885 24.48 -2.08 -9.80
N GLY A 886 25.68 -1.53 -9.58
CA GLY A 886 26.77 -1.56 -10.58
C GLY A 886 26.67 -0.51 -11.69
N TRP A 887 25.62 0.31 -11.73
CA TRP A 887 25.52 1.43 -12.68
C TRP A 887 26.31 2.64 -12.16
N GLY A 888 27.37 3.04 -12.86
CA GLY A 888 28.24 4.15 -12.45
C GLY A 888 27.66 5.57 -12.65
N GLY A 889 26.42 5.69 -13.13
CA GLY A 889 25.75 6.96 -13.37
C GLY A 889 25.71 7.38 -14.85
N THR A 890 25.38 8.65 -15.12
CA THR A 890 25.22 9.16 -16.50
C THR A 890 25.48 10.65 -16.62
N THR A 891 25.78 11.06 -17.86
CA THR A 891 25.81 12.45 -18.29
C THR A 891 24.43 12.86 -18.79
N LEU A 892 23.84 13.88 -18.17
CA LEU A 892 22.57 14.45 -18.63
C LEU A 892 22.78 15.24 -19.93
N PRO A 893 21.75 15.31 -20.81
CA PRO A 893 21.77 16.10 -22.02
C PRO A 893 22.15 17.55 -21.76
N PRO A 894 22.90 18.19 -22.68
CA PRO A 894 23.21 19.60 -22.54
C PRO A 894 21.92 20.41 -22.62
N ALA A 895 21.66 21.23 -21.59
CA ALA A 895 20.49 22.11 -21.56
C ALA A 895 20.83 23.48 -20.98
N ARG A 896 20.17 24.54 -21.45
CA ARG A 896 20.31 25.88 -20.86
C ARG A 896 19.82 25.90 -19.41
N GLU A 897 18.73 25.20 -19.12
CA GLU A 897 18.20 25.04 -17.77
C GLU A 897 18.03 23.55 -17.44
N VAL A 898 18.71 23.09 -16.39
CA VAL A 898 18.54 21.74 -15.84
C VAL A 898 17.98 21.85 -14.43
N THR A 899 16.90 21.14 -14.14
CA THR A 899 16.27 21.14 -12.80
C THR A 899 16.09 19.72 -12.30
N LEU A 900 16.62 19.43 -11.11
CA LEU A 900 16.37 18.21 -10.35
C LEU A 900 15.62 18.60 -9.07
N ASP A 901 14.33 18.26 -8.99
CA ASP A 901 13.48 18.54 -7.84
C ASP A 901 13.07 17.22 -7.17
N LEU A 902 13.31 17.06 -5.86
CA LEU A 902 12.82 15.89 -5.11
C LEU A 902 13.25 14.55 -5.72
N CYS A 903 14.47 14.47 -6.26
CA CYS A 903 15.01 13.23 -6.85
C CYS A 903 15.90 12.50 -5.85
N THR A 904 15.88 11.17 -5.89
CA THR A 904 16.79 10.31 -5.12
C THR A 904 17.65 9.49 -6.09
N VAL A 905 18.96 9.70 -6.08
CA VAL A 905 19.90 8.72 -6.66
C VAL A 905 19.97 7.54 -5.69
N LEU A 906 19.99 6.27 -6.11
CA LEU A 906 19.81 5.11 -5.20
C LEU A 906 21.09 4.55 -4.56
N HIS A 907 22.26 4.69 -5.18
CA HIS A 907 23.55 4.29 -4.60
C HIS A 907 24.60 5.39 -4.78
N ALA A 908 25.66 5.34 -3.96
CA ALA A 908 26.66 6.40 -3.87
C ALA A 908 27.59 6.46 -5.10
N GLU A 909 27.71 5.34 -5.82
CA GLU A 909 28.49 5.20 -7.04
C GLU A 909 27.78 5.75 -8.30
N ASN A 910 26.47 5.98 -8.27
CA ASN A 910 25.66 6.42 -9.41
C ASN A 910 25.81 7.94 -9.66
N ARG A 911 26.97 8.37 -10.12
CA ARG A 911 27.33 9.78 -10.30
C ARG A 911 26.52 10.47 -11.42
N LEU A 912 26.08 11.71 -11.21
CA LEU A 912 25.46 12.53 -12.27
C LEU A 912 26.43 13.57 -12.79
N GLU A 913 26.55 13.66 -14.12
CA GLU A 913 27.41 14.62 -14.82
C GLU A 913 26.60 15.56 -15.71
N PHE A 914 26.95 16.85 -15.69
CA PHE A 914 26.42 17.89 -16.56
C PHE A 914 27.57 18.40 -17.44
N ALA A 915 27.57 18.03 -18.72
CA ALA A 915 28.64 18.34 -19.66
C ALA A 915 28.10 18.97 -20.95
N GLY A 916 28.94 19.70 -21.67
CA GLY A 916 28.58 20.31 -22.96
C GLY A 916 27.47 21.38 -22.88
N LEU A 917 27.28 21.99 -21.71
CA LEU A 917 26.23 22.98 -21.48
C LEU A 917 26.47 24.26 -22.31
N PRO A 918 25.39 24.88 -22.84
CA PRO A 918 25.47 26.21 -23.46
C PRO A 918 26.00 27.30 -22.52
N ASP A 919 26.50 28.40 -23.07
CA ASP A 919 26.92 29.55 -22.25
C ASP A 919 25.75 30.14 -21.45
N GLY A 920 25.99 30.43 -20.17
CA GLY A 920 24.97 30.95 -19.24
C GLY A 920 24.00 29.89 -18.72
N SER A 921 24.32 28.60 -18.84
CA SER A 921 23.47 27.53 -18.33
C SER A 921 23.41 27.48 -16.80
N ALA A 922 22.24 27.13 -16.28
CA ALA A 922 21.98 26.96 -14.86
C ALA A 922 21.47 25.55 -14.55
N VAL A 923 22.12 24.88 -13.61
CA VAL A 923 21.70 23.59 -13.07
C VAL A 923 21.22 23.83 -11.64
N THR A 924 19.95 23.55 -11.36
CA THR A 924 19.38 23.62 -10.02
C THR A 924 19.06 22.23 -9.49
N VAL A 925 19.57 21.91 -8.31
CA VAL A 925 19.28 20.68 -7.56
C VAL A 925 18.62 21.09 -6.25
N ASN A 926 17.33 20.78 -6.10
CA ASN A 926 16.51 21.31 -5.03
C ASN A 926 15.79 20.16 -4.31
N ARG A 927 15.99 20.07 -3.00
CA ARG A 927 15.43 19.00 -2.15
C ARG A 927 15.74 17.60 -2.63
N CYS A 928 16.95 17.37 -3.13
CA CYS A 928 17.37 16.06 -3.67
C CYS A 928 18.27 15.29 -2.69
N ALA A 929 18.28 13.97 -2.87
CA ALA A 929 19.16 13.02 -2.21
C ALA A 929 20.07 12.36 -3.27
N THR A 930 21.21 12.97 -3.56
CA THR A 930 22.07 12.55 -4.69
C THR A 930 23.35 11.84 -4.24
N ALA A 931 23.97 11.16 -5.18
CA ALA A 931 25.37 10.75 -5.14
C ALA A 931 26.28 11.92 -5.55
N GLY A 932 27.48 11.64 -6.04
CA GLY A 932 28.39 12.63 -6.59
C GLY A 932 27.83 13.40 -7.80
N LEU A 933 28.11 14.69 -7.86
CA LEU A 933 27.69 15.61 -8.92
C LEU A 933 28.91 16.22 -9.63
N ARG A 934 28.84 16.37 -10.96
CA ARG A 934 29.89 17.00 -11.77
C ARG A 934 29.32 18.06 -12.70
N LEU A 935 29.86 19.27 -12.67
CA LEU A 935 29.61 20.30 -13.69
C LEU A 935 30.86 20.46 -14.56
N ALA A 936 30.89 19.78 -15.70
CA ALA A 936 32.02 19.72 -16.63
C ALA A 936 31.92 20.81 -17.73
N GLY A 937 31.83 22.08 -17.33
CA GLY A 937 31.74 23.22 -18.26
C GLY A 937 31.53 24.57 -17.55
N PRO A 938 31.43 25.66 -18.33
CA PRO A 938 30.99 26.95 -17.79
C PRO A 938 29.51 26.87 -17.42
N GLY A 939 29.12 27.55 -16.33
CA GLY A 939 27.74 27.55 -15.84
C GLY A 939 27.67 27.65 -14.32
N VAL A 940 26.44 27.63 -13.80
CA VAL A 940 26.16 27.69 -12.36
C VAL A 940 25.46 26.41 -11.92
N LEU A 941 26.05 25.72 -10.94
CA LEU A 941 25.42 24.60 -10.23
C LEU A 941 24.93 25.10 -8.87
N ARG A 942 23.62 25.26 -8.74
CA ARG A 942 22.94 25.67 -7.52
C ARG A 942 22.31 24.46 -6.84
N ILE A 943 22.66 24.21 -5.57
CA ILE A 943 22.09 23.12 -4.79
C ILE A 943 21.51 23.65 -3.47
N VAL A 944 20.24 23.35 -3.24
CA VAL A 944 19.44 23.92 -2.14
C VAL A 944 18.68 22.82 -1.41
N ASP A 945 18.68 22.87 -0.07
CA ASP A 945 17.91 21.95 0.79
C ASP A 945 18.18 20.46 0.49
N SER A 946 19.42 20.10 0.12
CA SER A 946 19.75 18.81 -0.48
C SER A 946 20.87 18.06 0.26
N ILE A 947 20.93 16.75 0.04
CA ILE A 947 22.01 15.87 0.49
C ILE A 947 22.81 15.43 -0.75
N VAL A 948 24.12 15.65 -0.73
CA VAL A 948 25.05 15.19 -1.77
C VAL A 948 26.09 14.32 -1.09
N ASP A 949 25.97 13.00 -1.25
CA ASP A 949 26.81 12.05 -0.52
C ASP A 949 27.31 10.96 -1.44
N ALA A 950 28.61 11.02 -1.74
CA ALA A 950 29.33 10.05 -2.55
C ALA A 950 30.07 9.02 -1.69
N ASP A 951 29.74 8.90 -0.40
CA ASP A 951 30.45 8.08 0.59
C ASP A 951 31.95 8.46 0.63
N SER A 952 32.83 7.63 0.08
CA SER A 952 34.27 7.93 -0.03
C SER A 952 34.69 8.63 -1.34
N GLY A 953 33.77 8.79 -2.30
CA GLY A 953 34.03 9.38 -3.61
C GLY A 953 34.00 10.92 -3.64
N PRO A 954 34.22 11.52 -4.82
CA PRO A 954 34.06 12.96 -5.01
C PRO A 954 32.57 13.33 -5.02
N ALA A 955 32.12 14.08 -4.01
CA ALA A 955 30.74 14.52 -3.90
C ALA A 955 30.41 15.63 -4.90
N LEU A 956 31.33 16.57 -5.11
CA LEU A 956 31.09 17.73 -5.98
C LEU A 956 32.36 18.11 -6.74
N GLU A 957 32.27 18.16 -8.07
CA GLU A 957 33.36 18.62 -8.95
C GLU A 957 32.88 19.67 -9.95
N VAL A 958 33.39 20.90 -9.82
CA VAL A 958 33.06 22.06 -10.66
C VAL A 958 34.35 22.76 -11.10
N PRO A 959 35.12 22.19 -12.05
CA PRO A 959 36.45 22.69 -12.41
C PRO A 959 36.46 24.05 -13.13
N VAL A 960 35.39 24.42 -13.82
CA VAL A 960 35.33 25.65 -14.66
C VAL A 960 34.21 26.60 -14.23
N GLY A 961 33.05 26.08 -13.85
CA GLY A 961 31.88 26.87 -13.46
C GLY A 961 31.90 27.40 -12.02
N ARG A 962 30.72 27.76 -11.53
CA ARG A 962 30.45 28.21 -10.16
C ARG A 962 29.55 27.22 -9.43
N ALA A 963 29.84 26.96 -8.17
CA ALA A 963 28.96 26.22 -7.26
C ALA A 963 28.31 27.17 -6.25
N GLU A 964 26.99 27.08 -6.10
CA GLU A 964 26.18 27.82 -5.11
C GLU A 964 25.44 26.80 -4.24
N LEU A 965 25.72 26.77 -2.94
CA LEU A 965 25.14 25.81 -2.00
C LEU A 965 24.41 26.53 -0.87
N GLU A 966 23.19 26.12 -0.57
CA GLU A 966 22.38 26.68 0.51
C GLU A 966 21.65 25.57 1.27
N ARG A 967 21.92 25.42 2.59
CA ARG A 967 21.36 24.33 3.41
C ARG A 967 21.60 22.95 2.80
N VAL A 968 22.88 22.56 2.74
CA VAL A 968 23.32 21.33 2.06
C VAL A 968 24.18 20.50 3.00
N SER A 969 23.99 19.18 2.97
CA SER A 969 24.88 18.24 3.65
C SER A 969 25.72 17.50 2.62
N VAL A 970 27.06 17.61 2.72
CA VAL A 970 28.00 17.08 1.72
C VAL A 970 28.91 16.02 2.33
N GLY A 971 28.77 14.77 1.87
CA GLY A 971 29.61 13.63 2.20
C GLY A 971 30.55 13.27 1.05
N GLY A 972 31.85 13.48 1.26
CA GLY A 972 32.86 13.29 0.21
C GLY A 972 33.56 14.59 -0.18
N GLU A 973 34.57 14.48 -1.03
CA GLU A 973 35.41 15.64 -1.39
C GLU A 973 34.70 16.62 -2.32
N VAL A 974 35.01 17.92 -2.14
CA VAL A 974 34.50 19.01 -2.98
C VAL A 974 35.65 19.70 -3.68
N THR A 975 35.56 19.82 -5.00
CA THR A 975 36.44 20.64 -5.82
C THR A 975 35.62 21.63 -6.64
N ALA A 976 35.94 22.91 -6.56
CA ALA A 976 35.21 23.94 -7.30
C ALA A 976 36.16 25.06 -7.74
N ARG A 977 35.86 25.72 -8.86
CA ARG A 977 36.56 26.96 -9.21
C ARG A 977 36.12 28.10 -8.31
N VAL A 978 34.83 28.41 -8.33
CA VAL A 978 34.17 29.44 -7.53
C VAL A 978 33.16 28.75 -6.62
N LEU A 979 33.18 29.07 -5.33
CA LEU A 979 32.26 28.49 -4.33
C LEU A 979 31.56 29.59 -3.54
N GLU A 980 30.24 29.61 -3.60
CA GLU A 980 29.37 30.31 -2.64
C GLU A 980 28.59 29.28 -1.83
N ALA A 981 28.69 29.34 -0.50
CA ALA A 981 28.06 28.38 0.38
C ALA A 981 27.49 29.06 1.63
N SER A 982 26.24 28.75 1.97
CA SER A 982 25.57 29.21 3.20
C SER A 982 24.90 28.03 3.90
N GLU A 983 25.13 27.88 5.21
CA GLU A 983 24.49 26.83 6.01
C GLU A 983 24.81 25.40 5.54
N VAL A 984 26.04 25.18 5.08
CA VAL A 984 26.49 23.90 4.52
C VAL A 984 27.31 23.11 5.53
N ILE A 985 27.12 21.79 5.56
CA ILE A 985 28.00 20.85 6.25
C ILE A 985 28.92 20.21 5.21
N PHE A 986 30.17 20.63 5.15
CA PHE A 986 31.21 19.90 4.41
C PHE A 986 31.85 18.89 5.36
N ASP A 987 31.61 17.60 5.16
CA ASP A 987 32.14 16.55 6.04
C ASP A 987 33.62 16.24 5.75
N SER A 988 34.04 16.40 4.50
CA SER A 988 35.39 16.09 4.00
C SER A 988 36.14 17.34 3.49
N LYS A 989 37.21 17.12 2.70
CA LYS A 989 38.07 18.17 2.14
C LYS A 989 37.36 19.00 1.08
N VAL A 990 37.58 20.32 1.11
CA VAL A 990 37.09 21.30 0.12
C VAL A 990 38.28 22.00 -0.53
N THR A 991 38.32 22.04 -1.86
CA THR A 991 39.38 22.71 -2.62
C THR A 991 38.77 23.71 -3.59
N VAL A 992 39.03 25.01 -3.36
CA VAL A 992 38.57 26.11 -4.20
C VAL A 992 39.75 26.79 -4.89
N THR A 993 39.71 26.93 -6.22
CA THR A 993 40.83 27.49 -6.99
C THR A 993 40.77 29.02 -7.12
N ASP A 994 39.60 29.61 -7.37
CA ASP A 994 39.36 31.06 -7.31
C ASP A 994 38.81 31.44 -5.93
N ARG A 995 39.69 31.98 -5.10
CA ARG A 995 39.38 32.36 -3.71
C ARG A 995 38.93 33.81 -3.56
N PHE A 996 39.01 34.60 -4.63
CA PHE A 996 38.61 36.01 -4.62
C PHE A 996 37.14 36.16 -4.97
N SER A 997 36.63 35.27 -5.81
CA SER A 997 35.22 35.20 -6.19
C SER A 997 34.54 34.11 -5.36
N GLY A 998 33.81 34.46 -4.29
CA GLY A 998 33.04 33.50 -3.48
C GLY A 998 33.12 33.74 -1.97
N CYS A 999 32.21 33.10 -1.23
CA CYS A 999 32.14 33.18 0.23
C CYS A 999 31.53 31.91 0.81
N VAL A 1000 32.11 31.41 1.92
CA VAL A 1000 31.53 30.35 2.75
C VAL A 1000 31.08 30.97 4.07
N ARG A 1001 29.78 30.91 4.36
CA ARG A 1001 29.18 31.52 5.55
C ARG A 1001 28.29 30.57 6.34
N TYR A 1002 28.19 30.76 7.65
CA TYR A 1002 27.32 29.98 8.55
C TYR A 1002 27.43 28.46 8.36
N SER A 1003 28.63 27.97 8.07
CA SER A 1003 28.86 26.60 7.58
C SER A 1003 29.85 25.85 8.47
N ARG A 1004 29.97 24.53 8.25
CA ARG A 1004 31.04 23.70 8.83
C ARG A 1004 31.98 23.23 7.74
N ALA A 1005 33.29 23.39 7.96
CA ALA A 1005 34.33 22.88 7.07
C ALA A 1005 35.50 22.25 7.85
N THR A 1006 36.37 21.53 7.15
CA THR A 1006 37.64 21.04 7.69
C THR A 1006 38.70 22.15 7.70
N SER A 1007 39.71 22.05 8.57
CA SER A 1007 40.77 23.06 8.74
C SER A 1007 41.42 23.49 7.44
N THR A 1008 41.90 24.75 7.43
CA THR A 1008 42.65 25.34 6.32
C THR A 1008 43.98 24.64 6.02
N SER A 1009 44.49 23.79 6.92
CA SER A 1009 45.62 22.90 6.63
C SER A 1009 45.26 21.77 5.66
N THR A 1010 43.97 21.44 5.57
CA THR A 1010 43.42 20.34 4.77
C THR A 1010 42.58 20.85 3.61
N SER A 1011 41.85 21.95 3.80
CA SER A 1011 40.93 22.57 2.84
C SER A 1011 41.38 23.96 2.41
N THR A 1012 41.11 24.29 1.15
CA THR A 1012 41.36 25.62 0.57
C THR A 1012 40.02 26.29 0.31
N LEU A 1013 39.65 27.26 1.16
CA LEU A 1013 38.37 27.97 1.10
C LEU A 1013 38.54 29.40 0.56
N PRO A 1014 37.47 30.01 0.00
CA PRO A 1014 37.40 31.44 -0.29
C PRO A 1014 37.23 32.24 1.02
N GLN A 1015 36.68 33.46 0.97
CA GLN A 1015 36.38 34.22 2.19
C GLN A 1015 35.41 33.47 3.10
N VAL A 1016 35.68 33.44 4.40
CA VAL A 1016 34.87 32.72 5.40
C VAL A 1016 34.19 33.68 6.38
N HIS A 1017 32.93 33.42 6.72
CA HIS A 1017 32.18 34.18 7.72
C HIS A 1017 31.41 33.26 8.67
N ARG A 1018 31.71 33.30 9.99
CA ARG A 1018 31.06 32.44 10.99
C ARG A 1018 31.05 30.96 10.60
N VAL A 1019 32.22 30.47 10.16
CA VAL A 1019 32.43 29.07 9.78
C VAL A 1019 33.05 28.33 10.97
N THR A 1020 32.43 27.22 11.34
CA THR A 1020 32.95 26.33 12.38
C THR A 1020 33.91 25.32 11.74
N VAL A 1021 35.07 25.10 12.35
CA VAL A 1021 36.16 24.31 11.79
C VAL A 1021 36.40 23.05 12.61
N ASP A 1022 36.53 21.90 11.94
CA ASP A 1022 36.84 20.59 12.52
C ASP A 1022 35.89 20.09 13.63
N THR A 1023 34.74 20.74 13.82
CA THR A 1023 33.70 20.23 14.71
C THR A 1023 33.19 18.87 14.22
N PRO A 1024 33.13 17.84 15.08
CA PRO A 1024 32.65 16.52 14.69
C PRO A 1024 31.20 16.53 14.24
N VAL A 1025 30.93 16.01 13.04
CA VAL A 1025 29.58 15.88 12.48
C VAL A 1025 28.95 14.59 12.99
N ARG A 1026 28.13 14.71 14.03
CA ARG A 1026 27.41 13.58 14.64
C ARG A 1026 26.00 13.50 14.07
N VAL A 1027 25.78 12.53 13.18
CA VAL A 1027 24.46 12.24 12.60
C VAL A 1027 23.88 10.97 13.20
N VAL A 1028 22.55 10.85 13.14
CA VAL A 1028 21.83 9.69 13.63
C VAL A 1028 22.21 8.46 12.82
N SER A 1029 22.23 8.58 11.49
CA SER A 1029 22.61 7.51 10.59
C SER A 1029 23.39 8.04 9.38
N ARG A 1030 24.40 7.27 8.96
CA ARG A 1030 25.12 7.42 7.68
C ARG A 1030 24.60 6.45 6.61
N ASN A 1031 23.66 5.58 6.96
CA ASN A 1031 23.04 4.68 6.01
C ASN A 1031 22.00 5.45 5.18
N ARG A 1032 22.23 5.56 3.87
CA ARG A 1032 21.31 6.16 2.87
C ARG A 1032 19.87 5.68 2.93
N ARG A 1033 19.64 4.47 3.43
CA ARG A 1033 18.31 3.85 3.52
C ARG A 1033 17.61 4.11 4.85
N ASP A 1034 18.29 4.74 5.80
CA ASP A 1034 17.67 5.17 7.05
C ASP A 1034 16.97 6.53 6.85
N PRO A 1035 15.70 6.69 7.23
CA PRO A 1035 15.00 7.98 7.24
C PRO A 1035 15.68 9.12 7.99
N ALA A 1036 16.55 8.79 8.95
CA ALA A 1036 17.37 9.74 9.69
C ALA A 1036 18.75 9.97 9.06
N TRP A 1037 18.96 9.55 7.81
CA TRP A 1037 20.19 9.79 7.07
C TRP A 1037 20.54 11.29 7.06
N TRP A 1038 21.77 11.60 7.48
CA TRP A 1038 22.28 12.97 7.69
C TRP A 1038 21.59 13.83 8.76
N ARG A 1039 20.53 13.35 9.43
CA ARG A 1039 19.89 14.10 10.52
C ARG A 1039 20.91 14.26 11.65
N LEU A 1040 21.21 15.50 12.05
CA LEU A 1040 22.10 15.76 13.19
C LEU A 1040 21.51 15.17 14.45
N ARG A 1041 22.33 14.54 15.31
CA ARG A 1041 21.91 14.02 16.61
C ARG A 1041 21.55 15.13 17.60
N ALA A 1042 20.73 14.79 18.60
CA ALA A 1042 20.28 15.77 19.61
C ALA A 1042 21.42 16.24 20.51
N ASP A 1043 22.47 15.40 20.64
CA ASP A 1043 23.69 15.65 21.41
C ASP A 1043 24.84 16.20 20.56
N SER A 1044 24.57 16.64 19.33
CA SER A 1044 25.54 17.32 18.47
C SER A 1044 25.99 18.65 19.05
N ASP A 1045 27.16 19.11 18.60
CA ASP A 1045 27.71 20.39 19.03
C ASP A 1045 26.73 21.54 18.71
N PRO A 1046 26.48 22.47 19.65
CA PRO A 1046 25.68 23.66 19.42
C PRO A 1046 26.05 24.46 18.17
N ALA A 1047 27.32 24.48 17.78
CA ALA A 1047 27.80 25.14 16.57
C ALA A 1047 27.22 24.53 15.28
N LEU A 1048 26.72 23.28 15.32
CA LEU A 1048 26.00 22.64 14.23
C LEU A 1048 24.48 22.81 14.40
N THR A 1049 23.95 22.60 15.61
CA THR A 1049 22.49 22.61 15.84
C THR A 1049 21.88 24.00 15.91
N ARG A 1050 22.71 25.05 16.08
CA ARG A 1050 22.32 26.47 16.16
C ARG A 1050 23.25 27.38 15.33
N GLY A 1051 23.99 26.81 14.38
CA GLY A 1051 25.01 27.52 13.60
C GLY A 1051 24.49 28.30 12.39
N ALA A 1052 23.23 28.09 12.00
CA ALA A 1052 22.64 28.74 10.84
C ALA A 1052 22.43 30.24 11.07
N GLU A 1053 22.19 30.99 9.98
CA GLU A 1053 21.95 32.44 10.06
C GLU A 1053 20.73 32.76 10.94
N SER A 1054 19.69 31.92 10.85
CA SER A 1054 18.46 31.97 11.64
C SER A 1054 18.62 31.46 13.09
N GLY A 1055 19.80 30.97 13.48
CA GLY A 1055 20.05 30.31 14.77
C GLY A 1055 19.54 28.86 14.85
N THR A 1056 19.17 28.25 13.72
CA THR A 1056 18.77 26.84 13.60
C THR A 1056 19.95 25.93 13.25
N GLU A 1057 19.65 24.66 12.96
CA GLU A 1057 20.66 23.70 12.51
C GLU A 1057 21.15 24.03 11.08
N ILE A 1058 22.43 23.79 10.83
CA ILE A 1058 23.03 23.86 9.49
C ILE A 1058 22.84 22.54 8.73
N GLY A 1059 23.03 22.57 7.42
CA GLY A 1059 22.92 21.40 6.54
C GLY A 1059 21.54 21.23 5.90
N ALA A 1060 21.32 20.08 5.27
CA ALA A 1060 20.14 19.78 4.45
C ALA A 1060 18.79 20.00 5.15
N PHE A 1061 18.75 19.86 6.47
CA PHE A 1061 17.53 19.94 7.27
C PHE A 1061 17.27 21.31 7.90
N GLY A 1062 18.10 22.32 7.62
CA GLY A 1062 17.97 23.66 8.21
C GLY A 1062 16.58 24.29 8.03
N THR A 1063 15.93 24.03 6.88
CA THR A 1063 14.56 24.49 6.58
C THR A 1063 13.49 23.91 7.50
N ASN A 1064 13.71 22.75 8.13
CA ASN A 1064 12.77 22.18 9.10
C ASN A 1064 12.79 22.94 10.44
N GLN A 1065 13.87 23.66 10.74
CA GLN A 1065 14.04 24.48 11.94
C GLN A 1065 13.77 23.71 13.25
N LEU A 1066 14.07 22.41 13.27
CA LEU A 1066 13.71 21.51 14.37
C LEU A 1066 14.29 21.99 15.71
N SER A 1067 15.56 22.41 15.74
CA SER A 1067 16.19 22.95 16.95
C SER A 1067 15.44 24.14 17.54
N ALA A 1068 14.97 25.07 16.70
CA ALA A 1068 14.23 26.24 17.17
C ALA A 1068 12.82 25.87 17.64
N ARG A 1069 12.13 24.95 16.94
CA ARG A 1069 10.83 24.44 17.39
C ARG A 1069 10.93 23.72 18.74
N LEU A 1070 11.97 22.92 18.95
CA LEU A 1070 12.21 22.24 20.23
C LEU A 1070 12.50 23.23 21.37
N ALA A 1071 13.27 24.29 21.10
CA ALA A 1071 13.51 25.35 22.08
C ALA A 1071 12.21 26.11 22.43
N GLY A 1072 11.39 26.43 21.43
CA GLY A 1072 10.06 27.04 21.64
C GLY A 1072 9.11 26.14 22.43
N LEU A 1073 9.05 24.85 22.09
CA LEU A 1073 8.28 23.86 22.84
C LEU A 1073 8.74 23.78 24.30
N ALA A 1074 10.05 23.71 24.56
CA ALA A 1074 10.58 23.68 25.92
C ALA A 1074 10.11 24.89 26.74
N GLY A 1075 10.18 26.10 26.15
CA GLY A 1075 9.68 27.32 26.79
C GLY A 1075 8.18 27.28 27.10
N ARG A 1076 7.37 26.70 26.20
CA ARG A 1076 5.93 26.50 26.46
C ARG A 1076 5.65 25.43 27.49
N LEU A 1077 6.36 24.31 27.46
CA LEU A 1077 6.20 23.27 28.48
C LEU A 1077 6.54 23.82 29.88
N ASP A 1078 7.57 24.64 30.03
CA ASP A 1078 7.89 25.30 31.30
C ASP A 1078 6.73 26.19 31.81
N GLU A 1079 6.02 26.89 30.91
CA GLU A 1079 4.87 27.72 31.27
C GLU A 1079 3.65 26.87 31.69
N PHE A 1080 3.41 25.73 31.02
CA PHE A 1080 2.18 24.95 31.14
C PHE A 1080 2.27 23.76 32.12
N THR A 1081 3.49 23.39 32.53
CA THR A 1081 3.72 22.29 33.47
C THR A 1081 3.25 22.66 34.88
N PRO A 1082 2.57 21.76 35.61
CA PRO A 1082 2.18 22.00 37.00
C PRO A 1082 3.38 22.24 37.92
N ALA A 1083 3.19 23.10 38.92
CA ALA A 1083 4.22 23.35 39.93
C ALA A 1083 4.67 22.05 40.62
N GLY A 1084 5.98 21.86 40.73
CA GLY A 1084 6.58 20.68 41.36
C GLY A 1084 6.78 19.48 40.43
N LEU A 1085 6.30 19.54 39.18
CA LEU A 1085 6.65 18.59 38.12
C LEU A 1085 7.77 19.15 37.25
N VAL A 1086 8.50 18.24 36.57
CA VAL A 1086 9.60 18.56 35.66
C VAL A 1086 9.32 17.90 34.32
N THR A 1087 9.27 18.69 33.26
CA THR A 1087 9.14 18.21 31.89
C THR A 1087 10.50 18.08 31.22
N GLY A 1088 10.63 17.09 30.34
CA GLY A 1088 11.78 16.96 29.47
C GLY A 1088 11.37 16.40 28.11
N ILE A 1089 12.08 16.83 27.07
CA ILE A 1089 11.87 16.37 25.70
C ILE A 1089 12.99 15.39 25.35
N ILE A 1090 12.62 14.22 24.86
CA ILE A 1090 13.53 13.14 24.48
C ILE A 1090 13.29 12.88 23.01
N ARG A 1091 14.33 13.03 22.21
CA ARG A 1091 14.24 12.81 20.77
C ARG A 1091 14.55 11.34 20.46
N ILE A 1092 13.64 10.66 19.78
CA ILE A 1092 13.87 9.32 19.26
C ILE A 1092 14.69 9.46 17.98
N ASP A 1093 16.01 9.41 18.16
CA ASP A 1093 16.99 9.46 17.08
C ASP A 1093 17.13 8.12 16.36
#